data_AF-A0A0K0MC15-F1
#
_entry.id   AF-A0A0K0MC15-F1
#
_cell.length_a   1.000
_cell.length_b   1.000
_cell.length_c   1.000
_cell.angle_alpha   90.00
_cell.angle_beta   90.00
_cell.angle_gamma   90.00
#
_symmetry.space_group_name_H-M   'P 1'
#
loop_
_entity.id
_entity.type
_entity.pdbx_description
1 polymer ?
#
loop_
_entity_poly.entity_id
_entity_poly.type
_entity_poly.pdbx_seq_one_letter_code
_entity_poly.pdbx_strand_id
1 'polypeptide(L)'
;MHDEATPHYIDLIDQTTLGHQFIKDEFGKLPRVGWQIDPFGHSAVQAYLLGAELGFDSLFFARIDYQDRAKRLKEKTLEVVWRGSKSLGSSSQIFTGIFPRHYDPPDGFTFEINDVSPPIQDDILLFDYNVQERVNDFVAAALAQANVTRTNHVMWLMGTDFRYQYANSWFRQMDKFIHYVNKDGRVNALYSTPSIYTDAKYAANEEWPIKTEDFFPYADRANAYWTGYFTSRPSFKGYVRMLSGYYVAARQLEFFKGRSGSGSNTDALADALAIAQHHDAVSGTERQHVAADYALRLSIGYIEAEQLVASSLAFLAESRSSTGHGDPVTNFQQCPLLNISYCPPTEAAFTDGRSLVVVIYNPLGWKREEVVRIPVVSTQKVTVKDAGGRTIDSQLLPLSNVTLGIRNLYVKAYLGKSPSETVKYWLAFSASVPPLGFSTYVVSIAKQTDRGSTISTVYSPKGSMSNNIEIGQGNLKLLYSGGKVTHYVNNRNLVTETVEQSYSYYSGYSGTDKDPQASGAYVFRPNGSSPIKWENQVQLTVVRGPLLDELHQKLSPWISQITRVYREKEHAEVEFTVGPIPVDDGIGKEVITQITASMKTNKTFYTDSNGRDFIKRIRDFRTDWDLEVTEPIAGNFYPVNLGIYMQDDTTELSVLVDRSVGGSSLVDGQIELMLHRRLIYDDKRGVGEVL
;
A
#
# COMPACT_ATOMS: atom_id res chain seq x y z
N MET A 1 11.96 -8.37 -6.17
CA MET A 1 10.62 -8.80 -6.59
C MET A 1 9.62 -8.12 -5.67
N HIS A 2 8.72 -7.31 -6.21
CA HIS A 2 7.80 -6.50 -5.41
C HIS A 2 6.53 -7.26 -5.04
N ASP A 3 5.82 -6.81 -4.00
CA ASP A 3 4.40 -7.17 -3.81
C ASP A 3 3.55 -6.66 -4.99
N GLU A 4 2.41 -7.29 -5.25
CA GLU A 4 1.46 -6.86 -6.28
C GLU A 4 0.15 -6.32 -5.69
N ALA A 5 -0.11 -6.50 -4.40
CA ALA A 5 -1.33 -6.02 -3.76
C ALA A 5 -1.19 -4.62 -3.16
N THR A 6 -0.15 -4.37 -2.36
CA THR A 6 -0.02 -3.18 -1.51
C THR A 6 0.89 -2.07 -2.03
N PRO A 7 1.66 -2.22 -3.13
CA PRO A 7 2.34 -1.10 -3.76
C PRO A 7 1.43 -0.22 -4.64
N HIS A 8 1.83 1.04 -4.76
CA HIS A 8 1.31 1.95 -5.78
C HIS A 8 2.11 1.82 -7.09
N TYR A 9 1.47 2.00 -8.25
CA TYR A 9 2.11 1.78 -9.55
C TYR A 9 3.36 2.66 -9.80
N ILE A 10 3.42 3.85 -9.19
CA ILE A 10 4.61 4.72 -9.27
C ILE A 10 5.83 4.01 -8.67
N ASP A 11 5.68 3.40 -7.50
CA ASP A 11 6.79 2.74 -6.81
C ASP A 11 7.19 1.44 -7.51
N LEU A 12 6.21 0.74 -8.12
CA LEU A 12 6.46 -0.42 -8.98
C LEU A 12 7.33 -0.02 -10.19
N ILE A 13 7.03 1.11 -10.83
CA ILE A 13 7.82 1.62 -11.95
C ILE A 13 9.20 2.08 -11.47
N ASP A 14 9.28 2.82 -10.36
CA ASP A 14 10.54 3.38 -9.86
C ASP A 14 11.55 2.29 -9.51
N GLN A 15 11.14 1.26 -8.74
CA GLN A 15 12.05 0.15 -8.39
C GLN A 15 12.47 -0.67 -9.61
N THR A 16 11.56 -0.86 -10.58
CA THR A 16 11.85 -1.58 -11.83
C THR A 16 12.84 -0.80 -12.67
N THR A 17 12.64 0.51 -12.77
CA THR A 17 13.51 1.42 -13.53
C THR A 17 14.91 1.43 -12.95
N LEU A 18 15.04 1.50 -11.61
CA LEU A 18 16.34 1.43 -10.94
C LEU A 18 17.09 0.13 -11.30
N GLY A 19 16.42 -1.02 -11.18
CA GLY A 19 17.01 -2.32 -11.53
C GLY A 19 17.34 -2.48 -13.01
N HIS A 20 16.44 -2.07 -13.90
CA HIS A 20 16.64 -2.17 -15.35
C HIS A 20 17.75 -1.23 -15.84
N GLN A 21 17.85 -0.03 -15.27
CA GLN A 21 18.91 0.92 -15.60
C GLN A 21 20.28 0.32 -15.25
N PHE A 22 20.42 -0.24 -14.04
CA PHE A 22 21.64 -0.95 -13.64
C PHE A 22 21.98 -2.11 -14.60
N ILE A 23 21.01 -2.97 -14.93
CA ILE A 23 21.24 -4.10 -15.85
C ILE A 23 21.68 -3.64 -17.23
N LYS A 24 21.08 -2.55 -17.73
CA LYS A 24 21.41 -1.98 -19.03
C LYS A 24 22.82 -1.37 -19.03
N ASP A 25 23.17 -0.61 -18.01
CA ASP A 25 24.44 0.10 -17.94
C ASP A 25 25.62 -0.87 -17.72
N GLU A 26 25.45 -1.88 -16.86
CA GLU A 26 26.52 -2.83 -16.54
C GLU A 26 26.65 -3.97 -17.56
N PHE A 27 25.54 -4.46 -18.11
CA PHE A 27 25.54 -5.67 -18.94
C PHE A 27 25.07 -5.45 -20.37
N GLY A 28 24.58 -4.26 -20.73
CA GLY A 28 23.99 -4.00 -22.04
C GLY A 28 22.78 -4.89 -22.33
N LYS A 29 22.05 -5.32 -21.30
CA LYS A 29 20.91 -6.25 -21.41
C LYS A 29 19.59 -5.57 -21.07
N LEU A 30 18.53 -6.09 -21.67
CA LEU A 30 17.15 -5.74 -21.37
C LEU A 30 16.41 -7.04 -21.03
N PRO A 31 15.90 -7.20 -19.80
CA PRO A 31 15.07 -8.35 -19.45
C PRO A 31 13.84 -8.45 -20.36
N ARG A 32 13.50 -9.66 -20.78
CA ARG A 32 12.32 -9.98 -21.62
C ARG A 32 11.20 -10.67 -20.84
N VAL A 33 11.44 -11.05 -19.60
CA VAL A 33 10.55 -11.92 -18.82
C VAL A 33 10.35 -11.37 -17.42
N GLY A 34 9.10 -11.19 -17.02
CA GLY A 34 8.71 -10.94 -15.65
C GLY A 34 8.76 -12.22 -14.82
N TRP A 35 9.38 -12.16 -13.65
CA TRP A 35 9.51 -13.29 -12.72
C TRP A 35 8.92 -12.90 -11.37
N GLN A 36 7.69 -13.34 -11.09
CA GLN A 36 6.88 -12.98 -9.92
C GLN A 36 6.49 -14.25 -9.14
N ILE A 37 7.47 -15.06 -8.76
CA ILE A 37 7.20 -16.40 -8.24
C ILE A 37 6.57 -16.41 -6.84
N ASP A 38 6.76 -15.34 -6.06
CA ASP A 38 6.41 -15.30 -4.64
C ASP A 38 5.40 -14.22 -4.17
N PRO A 39 4.98 -13.20 -4.95
CA PRO A 39 3.88 -12.31 -4.54
C PRO A 39 2.59 -13.07 -4.28
N PHE A 40 1.81 -12.63 -3.29
CA PHE A 40 0.68 -13.39 -2.75
C PHE A 40 -0.63 -13.09 -3.48
N GLY A 41 -0.69 -13.52 -4.74
CA GLY A 41 -1.70 -13.10 -5.73
C GLY A 41 -1.14 -12.06 -6.68
N HIS A 42 -1.79 -11.86 -7.83
CA HIS A 42 -1.20 -11.09 -8.94
C HIS A 42 -2.16 -10.05 -9.51
N SER A 43 -1.66 -8.84 -9.79
CA SER A 43 -2.48 -7.68 -10.14
C SER A 43 -2.66 -7.51 -11.64
N ALA A 44 -3.77 -6.88 -12.06
CA ALA A 44 -3.99 -6.54 -13.45
C ALA A 44 -2.88 -5.60 -13.99
N VAL A 45 -2.46 -4.63 -13.16
CA VAL A 45 -1.37 -3.69 -13.46
C VAL A 45 -0.04 -4.41 -13.65
N GLN A 46 0.24 -5.50 -12.93
CA GLN A 46 1.45 -6.29 -13.17
C GLN A 46 1.50 -6.84 -14.59
N ALA A 47 0.36 -7.32 -15.10
CA ALA A 47 0.30 -7.91 -16.44
C ALA A 47 0.53 -6.88 -17.54
N TYR A 48 -0.26 -5.81 -17.54
CA TYR A 48 -0.26 -4.88 -18.66
C TYR A 48 0.86 -3.83 -18.50
N LEU A 49 1.06 -3.26 -17.31
CA LEU A 49 2.00 -2.14 -17.13
C LEU A 49 3.41 -2.59 -16.78
N LEU A 50 3.56 -3.46 -15.77
CA LEU A 50 4.86 -3.99 -15.33
C LEU A 50 5.21 -5.31 -16.04
N GLY A 51 4.52 -5.59 -17.14
CA GLY A 51 4.73 -6.72 -18.02
C GLY A 51 4.82 -6.21 -19.46
N ALA A 52 3.66 -6.14 -20.13
CA ALA A 52 3.61 -5.79 -21.55
C ALA A 52 4.25 -4.42 -21.87
N GLU A 53 3.88 -3.34 -21.15
CA GLU A 53 4.44 -1.99 -21.42
C GLU A 53 5.93 -1.85 -21.06
N LEU A 54 6.50 -2.75 -20.24
CA LEU A 54 7.97 -2.80 -20.05
C LEU A 54 8.70 -3.39 -21.26
N GLY A 55 7.98 -4.01 -22.19
CA GLY A 55 8.53 -4.78 -23.31
C GLY A 55 8.82 -6.24 -22.96
N PHE A 56 8.16 -6.80 -21.96
CA PHE A 56 8.26 -8.24 -21.67
C PHE A 56 7.39 -9.07 -22.60
N ASP A 57 7.92 -10.21 -23.02
CA ASP A 57 7.19 -11.19 -23.83
C ASP A 57 6.36 -12.13 -22.96
N SER A 58 6.81 -12.34 -21.72
CA SER A 58 6.17 -13.27 -20.79
C SER A 58 6.31 -12.89 -19.32
N LEU A 59 5.41 -13.44 -18.51
CA LEU A 59 5.35 -13.30 -17.06
C LEU A 59 5.13 -14.69 -16.44
N PHE A 60 5.87 -15.02 -15.38
CA PHE A 60 5.72 -16.29 -14.68
C PHE A 60 5.55 -16.12 -13.18
N PHE A 61 4.65 -16.92 -12.60
CA PHE A 61 4.40 -16.89 -11.16
C PHE A 61 3.85 -18.21 -10.61
N ALA A 62 3.98 -18.39 -9.29
CA ALA A 62 3.52 -19.60 -8.61
C ALA A 62 2.14 -19.44 -7.97
N ARG A 63 1.82 -18.30 -7.35
CA ARG A 63 0.75 -18.20 -6.34
C ARG A 63 -0.60 -17.74 -6.92
N ILE A 64 -1.46 -18.71 -7.22
CA ILE A 64 -2.88 -18.50 -7.52
C ILE A 64 -3.75 -19.30 -6.55
N ASP A 65 -5.03 -18.93 -6.46
CA ASP A 65 -6.04 -19.63 -5.65
C ASP A 65 -6.02 -21.14 -5.91
N TYR A 66 -6.14 -21.94 -4.85
CA TYR A 66 -6.05 -23.40 -4.93
C TYR A 66 -7.18 -24.03 -5.76
N GLN A 67 -8.39 -23.45 -5.75
CA GLN A 67 -9.52 -23.91 -6.56
C GLN A 67 -9.31 -23.55 -8.04
N ASP A 68 -8.83 -22.33 -8.31
CA ASP A 68 -8.44 -21.89 -9.67
C ASP A 68 -7.36 -22.83 -10.24
N ARG A 69 -6.31 -23.12 -9.46
CA ARG A 69 -5.26 -24.05 -9.87
C ARG A 69 -5.80 -25.44 -10.18
N ALA A 70 -6.69 -25.96 -9.34
CA ALA A 70 -7.28 -27.28 -9.54
C ALA A 70 -8.08 -27.36 -10.85
N LYS A 71 -8.78 -26.28 -11.24
CA LYS A 71 -9.46 -26.18 -12.54
C LYS A 71 -8.45 -26.07 -13.69
N ARG A 72 -7.47 -25.17 -13.57
CA ARG A 72 -6.47 -24.93 -14.62
C ARG A 72 -5.60 -26.14 -14.95
N LEU A 73 -5.28 -26.97 -13.95
CA LEU A 73 -4.59 -28.25 -14.14
C LEU A 73 -5.41 -29.21 -15.00
N LYS A 74 -6.73 -29.31 -14.75
CA LYS A 74 -7.64 -30.19 -15.51
C LYS A 74 -7.85 -29.70 -16.94
N GLU A 75 -7.95 -28.38 -17.13
CA GLU A 75 -8.26 -27.76 -18.41
C GLU A 75 -7.02 -27.38 -19.25
N LYS A 76 -5.82 -27.58 -18.71
CA LYS A 76 -4.55 -27.13 -19.30
C LYS A 76 -4.57 -25.63 -19.60
N THR A 77 -5.01 -24.83 -18.64
CA THR A 77 -5.15 -23.36 -18.73
C THR A 77 -4.25 -22.63 -17.71
N LEU A 78 -3.16 -23.29 -17.30
CA LEU A 78 -2.07 -22.67 -16.53
C LEU A 78 -1.22 -21.70 -17.37
N GLU A 79 -1.33 -21.78 -18.68
CA GLU A 79 -0.65 -20.87 -19.61
C GLU A 79 -1.72 -20.13 -20.39
N VAL A 80 -1.67 -18.80 -20.35
CA VAL A 80 -2.71 -17.91 -20.87
C VAL A 80 -2.09 -16.69 -21.55
N VAL A 81 -2.88 -16.03 -22.40
CA VAL A 81 -2.60 -14.65 -22.81
C VAL A 81 -3.41 -13.72 -21.91
N TRP A 82 -2.73 -12.97 -21.05
CA TRP A 82 -3.35 -12.13 -20.05
C TRP A 82 -3.52 -10.70 -20.55
N ARG A 83 -4.78 -10.25 -20.62
CA ARG A 83 -5.21 -8.88 -20.93
C ARG A 83 -5.64 -8.19 -19.64
N GLY A 84 -4.66 -7.61 -18.92
CA GLY A 84 -4.90 -6.96 -17.63
C GLY A 84 -5.66 -5.64 -17.73
N SER A 85 -5.49 -4.88 -18.81
CA SER A 85 -6.17 -3.60 -19.01
C SER A 85 -7.44 -3.74 -19.85
N LYS A 86 -8.57 -3.27 -19.31
CA LYS A 86 -9.84 -3.16 -20.08
C LYS A 86 -9.71 -2.14 -21.21
N SER A 87 -8.94 -1.08 -21.00
CA SER A 87 -8.75 0.01 -21.95
C SER A 87 -7.81 -0.35 -23.10
N LEU A 88 -6.71 -1.05 -22.82
CA LEU A 88 -5.71 -1.42 -23.84
C LEU A 88 -5.99 -2.79 -24.51
N GLY A 89 -6.70 -3.69 -23.81
CA GLY A 89 -7.09 -4.99 -24.35
C GLY A 89 -5.90 -5.79 -24.88
N SER A 90 -5.97 -6.22 -26.15
CA SER A 90 -4.92 -7.00 -26.78
C SER A 90 -3.65 -6.24 -27.14
N SER A 91 -3.67 -4.90 -27.09
CA SER A 91 -2.46 -4.10 -27.40
C SER A 91 -1.42 -4.12 -26.28
N SER A 92 -1.84 -4.47 -25.06
CA SER A 92 -1.01 -4.57 -23.86
C SER A 92 -1.30 -5.91 -23.16
N GLN A 93 -1.11 -7.00 -23.92
CA GLN A 93 -1.30 -8.38 -23.46
C GLN A 93 0.04 -9.08 -23.30
N ILE A 94 0.13 -10.02 -22.37
CA ILE A 94 1.37 -10.75 -22.07
C ILE A 94 1.11 -12.26 -21.97
N PHE A 95 2.05 -13.08 -22.45
CA PHE A 95 1.99 -14.53 -22.22
C PHE A 95 2.32 -14.81 -20.75
N THR A 96 1.42 -15.49 -20.06
CA THR A 96 1.54 -15.71 -18.62
C THR A 96 1.57 -17.21 -18.33
N GLY A 97 2.65 -17.67 -17.69
CA GLY A 97 2.78 -19.05 -17.22
C GLY A 97 2.63 -19.17 -15.72
N ILE A 98 1.66 -19.98 -15.30
CA ILE A 98 1.36 -20.27 -13.90
C ILE A 98 1.93 -21.63 -13.56
N PHE A 99 2.73 -21.72 -12.50
CA PHE A 99 3.35 -23.00 -12.16
C PHE A 99 2.34 -24.04 -11.66
N PRO A 100 2.50 -25.33 -11.95
CA PRO A 100 1.52 -26.36 -11.56
C PRO A 100 1.34 -26.56 -10.05
N ARG A 101 2.33 -26.21 -9.23
CA ARG A 101 2.28 -26.35 -7.76
C ARG A 101 2.87 -25.15 -7.04
N HIS A 102 4.19 -25.09 -6.98
CA HIS A 102 5.00 -24.10 -6.28
C HIS A 102 6.18 -23.69 -7.16
N TYR A 103 7.11 -22.91 -6.62
CA TYR A 103 8.34 -22.52 -7.31
C TYR A 103 9.55 -23.45 -7.04
N ASP A 104 9.32 -24.59 -6.38
CA ASP A 104 10.32 -25.64 -6.14
C ASP A 104 10.45 -26.62 -7.33
N PRO A 105 11.53 -27.42 -7.37
CA PRO A 105 11.64 -28.55 -8.30
C PRO A 105 10.54 -29.60 -8.03
N PRO A 106 10.34 -30.55 -8.94
CA PRO A 106 9.56 -31.76 -8.63
C PRO A 106 10.11 -32.48 -7.40
N ASP A 107 9.25 -33.22 -6.71
CA ASP A 107 9.62 -33.91 -5.47
C ASP A 107 10.74 -34.93 -5.76
N GLY A 108 11.80 -34.91 -4.95
CA GLY A 108 12.98 -35.75 -5.17
C GLY A 108 14.02 -35.17 -6.15
N PHE A 109 13.92 -33.89 -6.54
CA PHE A 109 14.88 -33.21 -7.41
C PHE A 109 15.51 -31.95 -6.79
N THR A 110 15.72 -31.97 -5.47
CA THR A 110 16.43 -30.90 -4.72
C THR A 110 17.86 -31.31 -4.42
N PHE A 111 18.84 -30.46 -4.75
CA PHE A 111 20.25 -30.85 -4.76
C PHE A 111 21.18 -29.86 -4.05
N GLU A 112 20.70 -29.17 -3.02
CA GLU A 112 21.57 -28.40 -2.13
C GLU A 112 22.43 -29.33 -1.25
N ILE A 113 23.48 -28.78 -0.63
CA ILE A 113 24.25 -29.52 0.36
C ILE A 113 23.31 -30.01 1.47
N ASN A 114 23.37 -31.31 1.77
CA ASN A 114 22.55 -32.00 2.77
C ASN A 114 21.06 -32.13 2.42
N ASP A 115 20.65 -31.85 1.18
CA ASP A 115 19.31 -32.22 0.74
C ASP A 115 19.15 -33.75 0.69
N VAL A 116 17.90 -34.20 0.87
CA VAL A 116 17.54 -35.62 0.99
C VAL A 116 17.39 -36.34 -0.35
N SER A 117 17.32 -35.63 -1.48
CA SER A 117 17.11 -36.26 -2.78
C SER A 117 18.32 -37.12 -3.18
N PRO A 118 18.12 -38.38 -3.62
CA PRO A 118 19.24 -39.24 -3.96
C PRO A 118 19.98 -38.70 -5.20
N PRO A 119 21.32 -38.53 -5.12
CA PRO A 119 22.11 -38.16 -6.28
C PRO A 119 22.16 -39.31 -7.28
N ILE A 120 22.45 -38.99 -8.54
CA ILE A 120 22.83 -39.99 -9.53
C ILE A 120 24.22 -40.52 -9.17
N GLN A 121 24.26 -41.80 -8.82
CA GLN A 121 25.44 -42.63 -8.76
C GLN A 121 25.54 -43.34 -10.11
N ASP A 122 26.57 -42.98 -10.87
CA ASP A 122 26.87 -43.50 -12.20
C ASP A 122 28.26 -44.13 -12.31
N ASP A 123 28.98 -44.25 -11.19
CA ASP A 123 30.28 -44.91 -11.16
C ASP A 123 30.09 -46.40 -10.86
N ILE A 124 30.25 -47.21 -11.90
CA ILE A 124 30.10 -48.67 -11.83
C ILE A 124 31.06 -49.35 -10.84
N LEU A 125 32.08 -48.63 -10.34
CA LEU A 125 33.04 -49.14 -9.36
C LEU A 125 32.61 -48.90 -7.90
N LEU A 126 31.55 -48.11 -7.65
CA LEU A 126 31.00 -47.92 -6.31
C LEU A 126 29.64 -48.61 -6.18
N PHE A 127 29.23 -48.83 -4.93
CA PHE A 127 27.90 -49.39 -4.65
C PHE A 127 26.78 -48.41 -4.97
N ASP A 128 25.55 -48.94 -5.02
CA ASP A 128 24.31 -48.17 -5.17
C ASP A 128 24.16 -47.41 -6.51
N TYR A 129 24.67 -47.99 -7.60
CA TYR A 129 24.43 -47.49 -8.97
C TYR A 129 22.93 -47.39 -9.27
N ASN A 130 22.44 -46.19 -9.61
CA ASN A 130 21.01 -45.89 -9.65
C ASN A 130 20.54 -45.12 -10.91
N VAL A 131 21.36 -45.04 -11.96
CA VAL A 131 21.04 -44.25 -13.18
C VAL A 131 19.65 -44.56 -13.75
N GLN A 132 19.30 -45.84 -13.92
CA GLN A 132 18.02 -46.22 -14.54
C GLN A 132 16.81 -45.80 -13.69
N GLU A 133 16.92 -45.92 -12.37
CA GLU A 133 15.90 -45.50 -11.42
C GLU A 133 15.69 -43.98 -11.51
N ARG A 134 16.76 -43.20 -11.42
CA ARG A 134 16.69 -41.73 -11.45
C ARG A 134 16.20 -41.21 -12.80
N VAL A 135 16.55 -41.86 -13.92
CA VAL A 135 15.98 -41.53 -15.24
C VAL A 135 14.48 -41.83 -15.27
N ASN A 136 14.02 -42.96 -14.71
CA ASN A 136 12.60 -43.27 -14.63
C ASN A 136 11.82 -42.25 -13.78
N ASP A 137 12.38 -41.82 -12.65
CA ASP A 137 11.80 -40.76 -11.81
C ASP A 137 11.66 -39.45 -12.60
N PHE A 138 12.71 -39.07 -13.36
CA PHE A 138 12.71 -37.86 -14.16
C PHE A 138 11.62 -37.91 -15.23
N VAL A 139 11.55 -39.01 -15.99
CA VAL A 139 10.55 -39.23 -17.04
C VAL A 139 9.14 -39.18 -16.44
N ALA A 140 8.91 -39.83 -15.30
CA ALA A 140 7.62 -39.85 -14.63
C ALA A 140 7.16 -38.44 -14.22
N ALA A 141 8.05 -37.67 -13.57
CA ALA A 141 7.76 -36.28 -13.19
C ALA A 141 7.53 -35.37 -14.41
N ALA A 142 8.31 -35.56 -15.48
CA ALA A 142 8.21 -34.74 -16.69
C ALA A 142 6.88 -34.99 -17.41
N LEU A 143 6.48 -36.26 -17.55
CA LEU A 143 5.20 -36.64 -18.14
C LEU A 143 4.02 -36.19 -17.27
N ALA A 144 4.14 -36.23 -15.94
CA ALA A 144 3.12 -35.70 -15.03
C ALA A 144 2.88 -34.20 -15.26
N GLN A 145 3.95 -33.40 -15.43
CA GLN A 145 3.81 -31.98 -15.74
C GLN A 145 3.34 -31.73 -17.18
N ALA A 146 3.82 -32.51 -18.16
CA ALA A 146 3.36 -32.42 -19.54
C ALA A 146 1.85 -32.71 -19.68
N ASN A 147 1.31 -33.59 -18.84
CA ASN A 147 -0.12 -33.92 -18.82
C ASN A 147 -1.02 -32.74 -18.44
N VAL A 148 -0.49 -31.69 -17.80
CA VAL A 148 -1.25 -30.49 -17.39
C VAL A 148 -0.80 -29.21 -18.11
N THR A 149 0.10 -29.34 -19.09
CA THR A 149 0.68 -28.23 -19.86
C THR A 149 0.29 -28.37 -21.35
N ARG A 150 0.19 -27.26 -22.09
CA ARG A 150 0.02 -27.30 -23.56
C ARG A 150 1.39 -27.42 -24.23
N THR A 151 1.45 -27.80 -25.51
CA THR A 151 2.70 -28.08 -26.26
C THR A 151 3.50 -29.27 -25.69
N ASN A 152 4.65 -29.56 -26.30
CA ASN A 152 5.65 -30.52 -25.86
C ASN A 152 6.80 -29.89 -25.04
N HIS A 153 6.64 -28.66 -24.55
CA HIS A 153 7.63 -27.97 -23.71
C HIS A 153 7.08 -27.75 -22.29
N VAL A 154 7.86 -28.17 -21.28
CA VAL A 154 7.62 -27.91 -19.86
C VAL A 154 8.83 -27.21 -19.24
N MET A 155 8.60 -26.43 -18.18
CA MET A 155 9.65 -25.74 -17.43
C MET A 155 9.73 -26.29 -16.01
N TRP A 156 10.91 -26.77 -15.62
CA TRP A 156 11.21 -27.13 -14.23
C TRP A 156 11.97 -25.99 -13.55
N LEU A 157 11.54 -25.69 -12.33
CA LEU A 157 12.12 -24.66 -11.50
C LEU A 157 13.16 -25.32 -10.63
N MET A 158 14.36 -25.46 -11.17
CA MET A 158 15.45 -26.13 -10.48
C MET A 158 16.04 -25.19 -9.42
N GLY A 159 15.32 -24.90 -8.35
CA GLY A 159 15.74 -24.01 -7.26
C GLY A 159 14.61 -23.71 -6.28
N THR A 160 14.92 -23.06 -5.17
CA THR A 160 13.94 -22.56 -4.18
C THR A 160 14.62 -21.48 -3.32
N ASP A 161 14.01 -21.07 -2.21
CA ASP A 161 14.50 -20.05 -1.27
C ASP A 161 15.99 -20.25 -0.95
N PHE A 162 16.80 -19.23 -1.27
CA PHE A 162 18.23 -19.14 -0.95
C PHE A 162 19.09 -20.38 -1.31
N ARG A 163 18.72 -21.09 -2.39
CA ARG A 163 19.51 -22.20 -2.93
C ARG A 163 20.64 -21.74 -3.85
N TYR A 164 21.45 -22.70 -4.29
CA TYR A 164 22.69 -22.51 -5.05
C TYR A 164 23.83 -21.87 -4.24
N GLN A 165 23.78 -21.94 -2.91
CA GLN A 165 24.92 -21.55 -2.06
C GLN A 165 26.18 -22.34 -2.42
N TYR A 166 26.01 -23.62 -2.75
CA TYR A 166 27.01 -24.42 -3.44
C TYR A 166 26.46 -24.96 -4.76
N ALA A 167 26.43 -24.09 -5.77
CA ALA A 167 25.87 -24.34 -7.09
C ALA A 167 26.33 -25.65 -7.74
N ASN A 168 27.58 -26.07 -7.52
CA ASN A 168 28.11 -27.31 -8.09
C ASN A 168 27.31 -28.56 -7.68
N SER A 169 26.69 -28.56 -6.50
CA SER A 169 25.84 -29.67 -6.05
C SER A 169 24.62 -29.85 -6.98
N TRP A 170 24.01 -28.74 -7.40
CA TRP A 170 22.91 -28.72 -8.35
C TRP A 170 23.37 -29.06 -9.77
N PHE A 171 24.40 -28.36 -10.28
CA PHE A 171 24.88 -28.54 -11.65
C PHE A 171 25.37 -29.97 -11.90
N ARG A 172 26.10 -30.59 -10.96
CA ARG A 172 26.55 -31.98 -11.09
C ARG A 172 25.39 -32.96 -11.29
N GLN A 173 24.26 -32.75 -10.61
CA GLN A 173 23.09 -33.62 -10.78
C GLN A 173 22.38 -33.33 -12.08
N MET A 174 22.17 -32.05 -12.40
CA MET A 174 21.52 -31.64 -13.65
C MET A 174 22.29 -32.11 -14.90
N ASP A 175 23.63 -32.04 -14.91
CA ASP A 175 24.47 -32.56 -15.99
C ASP A 175 24.23 -34.06 -16.21
N LYS A 176 24.21 -34.83 -15.13
CA LYS A 176 23.95 -36.28 -15.19
C LYS A 176 22.53 -36.58 -15.65
N PHE A 177 21.52 -35.86 -15.15
CA PHE A 177 20.14 -36.01 -15.62
C PHE A 177 20.05 -35.72 -17.11
N ILE A 178 20.57 -34.57 -17.57
CA ILE A 178 20.57 -34.20 -18.99
C ILE A 178 21.26 -35.28 -19.83
N HIS A 179 22.43 -35.76 -19.42
CA HIS A 179 23.17 -36.81 -20.14
C HIS A 179 22.36 -38.11 -20.25
N TYR A 180 21.92 -38.67 -19.12
CA TYR A 180 21.29 -39.99 -19.09
C TYR A 180 19.84 -39.98 -19.59
N VAL A 181 19.07 -38.92 -19.33
CA VAL A 181 17.71 -38.76 -19.85
C VAL A 181 17.72 -38.62 -21.38
N ASN A 182 18.63 -37.82 -21.93
CA ASN A 182 18.73 -37.68 -23.39
C ASN A 182 19.27 -38.94 -24.06
N LYS A 183 20.14 -39.70 -23.37
CA LYS A 183 20.61 -41.02 -23.84
C LYS A 183 19.49 -42.07 -23.83
N ASP A 184 18.62 -42.04 -22.83
CA ASP A 184 17.42 -42.88 -22.76
C ASP A 184 16.40 -42.53 -23.87
N GLY A 185 16.20 -41.24 -24.13
CA GLY A 185 15.49 -40.74 -25.30
C GLY A 185 13.96 -40.72 -25.21
N ARG A 186 13.35 -41.15 -24.09
CA ARG A 186 11.88 -41.04 -23.88
C ARG A 186 11.40 -39.59 -23.76
N VAL A 187 12.25 -38.72 -23.20
CA VAL A 187 12.05 -37.26 -23.13
C VAL A 187 13.39 -36.56 -23.38
N ASN A 188 13.36 -35.27 -23.65
CA ASN A 188 14.57 -34.45 -23.82
C ASN A 188 14.67 -33.40 -22.71
N ALA A 189 15.82 -33.33 -22.06
CA ALA A 189 16.17 -32.37 -21.03
C ALA A 189 17.30 -31.46 -21.51
N LEU A 190 17.26 -30.19 -21.11
CA LEU A 190 18.29 -29.20 -21.40
C LEU A 190 18.34 -28.15 -20.30
N TYR A 191 19.50 -27.50 -20.15
CA TYR A 191 19.53 -26.19 -19.48
C TYR A 191 18.74 -25.18 -20.30
N SER A 192 17.97 -24.35 -19.61
CA SER A 192 17.10 -23.36 -20.23
C SER A 192 16.98 -22.12 -19.36
N THR A 193 16.32 -21.11 -19.90
CA THR A 193 15.87 -19.91 -19.20
C THR A 193 14.39 -19.70 -19.48
N PRO A 194 13.67 -18.89 -18.67
CA PRO A 194 12.28 -18.54 -18.96
C PRO A 194 12.10 -17.93 -20.36
N SER A 195 13.07 -17.15 -20.86
CA SER A 195 13.01 -16.58 -22.22
C SER A 195 13.14 -17.63 -23.31
N ILE A 196 14.06 -18.60 -23.17
CA ILE A 196 14.20 -19.72 -24.13
C ILE A 196 12.95 -20.60 -24.11
N TYR A 197 12.38 -20.84 -22.92
CA TYR A 197 11.11 -21.53 -22.79
C TYR A 197 10.00 -20.77 -23.54
N THR A 198 9.85 -19.46 -23.29
CA THR A 198 8.87 -18.63 -24.01
C THR A 198 9.06 -18.68 -25.52
N ASP A 199 10.28 -18.53 -26.04
CA ASP A 199 10.55 -18.59 -27.48
C ASP A 199 10.10 -19.94 -28.08
N ALA A 200 10.29 -21.06 -27.36
CA ALA A 200 9.79 -22.38 -27.77
C ALA A 200 8.25 -22.47 -27.74
N LYS A 201 7.59 -21.86 -26.75
CA LYS A 201 6.12 -21.82 -26.67
C LYS A 201 5.50 -21.00 -27.80
N TYR A 202 6.13 -19.89 -28.18
CA TYR A 202 5.72 -19.09 -29.33
C TYR A 202 5.92 -19.85 -30.64
N ALA A 203 7.04 -20.56 -30.80
CA ALA A 203 7.33 -21.33 -32.01
C ALA A 203 6.35 -22.50 -32.25
N ALA A 204 5.69 -23.01 -31.20
CA ALA A 204 4.69 -24.07 -31.32
C ALA A 204 3.40 -23.63 -32.04
N ASN A 205 3.16 -22.31 -32.21
CA ASN A 205 1.99 -21.75 -32.90
C ASN A 205 0.64 -22.30 -32.38
N GLU A 206 0.53 -22.44 -31.07
CA GLU A 206 -0.69 -22.89 -30.38
C GLU A 206 -1.65 -21.75 -30.08
N GLU A 207 -2.95 -22.07 -29.95
CA GLU A 207 -3.93 -21.15 -29.40
C GLU A 207 -3.93 -21.18 -27.87
N TRP A 208 -3.90 -20.00 -27.26
CA TRP A 208 -3.84 -19.83 -25.80
C TRP A 208 -5.16 -19.28 -25.24
N PRO A 209 -5.61 -19.75 -24.06
CA PRO A 209 -6.76 -19.17 -23.38
C PRO A 209 -6.51 -17.71 -23.03
N ILE A 210 -7.58 -16.90 -23.05
CA ILE A 210 -7.51 -15.51 -22.59
C ILE A 210 -7.81 -15.46 -21.10
N LYS A 211 -7.00 -14.67 -20.37
CA LYS A 211 -7.25 -14.25 -19.00
C LYS A 211 -7.48 -12.75 -18.98
N THR A 212 -8.45 -12.27 -18.21
CA THR A 212 -8.72 -10.84 -17.98
C THR A 212 -8.74 -10.53 -16.48
N GLU A 213 -8.73 -9.26 -16.11
CA GLU A 213 -8.76 -8.82 -14.69
C GLU A 213 -7.52 -9.30 -13.93
N ASP A 214 -7.64 -9.76 -12.67
CA ASP A 214 -6.51 -10.09 -11.80
C ASP A 214 -6.62 -11.49 -11.16
N PHE A 215 -5.65 -11.86 -10.32
CA PHE A 215 -5.60 -13.12 -9.56
C PHE A 215 -5.76 -12.87 -8.05
N PHE A 216 -6.61 -11.92 -7.66
CA PHE A 216 -6.93 -11.64 -6.26
C PHE A 216 -8.36 -12.07 -5.88
N PRO A 217 -8.59 -12.41 -4.60
CA PRO A 217 -7.59 -12.69 -3.56
C PRO A 217 -6.95 -14.08 -3.73
N TYR A 218 -5.77 -14.27 -3.17
CA TYR A 218 -5.07 -15.55 -3.13
C TYR A 218 -5.46 -16.38 -1.90
N ALA A 219 -5.71 -17.67 -2.09
CA ALA A 219 -5.80 -18.66 -1.02
C ALA A 219 -5.02 -19.94 -1.39
N ASP A 220 -4.15 -20.42 -0.49
CA ASP A 220 -3.42 -21.67 -0.70
C ASP A 220 -4.22 -22.92 -0.28
N ARG A 221 -5.29 -22.73 0.50
CA ARG A 221 -6.25 -23.75 0.95
C ARG A 221 -7.54 -23.11 1.47
N ALA A 222 -8.56 -23.93 1.70
CA ALA A 222 -9.91 -23.53 2.09
C ALA A 222 -10.01 -22.36 3.10
N ASN A 223 -9.34 -22.46 4.25
CA ASN A 223 -9.49 -21.48 5.34
C ASN A 223 -8.29 -20.53 5.48
N ALA A 224 -7.56 -20.31 4.38
CA ALA A 224 -6.35 -19.49 4.37
C ALA A 224 -6.35 -18.51 3.21
N TYR A 225 -7.23 -17.51 3.26
CA TYR A 225 -7.17 -16.36 2.38
C TYR A 225 -6.10 -15.39 2.85
N TRP A 226 -5.16 -15.07 1.96
CA TRP A 226 -4.05 -14.16 2.23
C TRP A 226 -4.52 -12.73 1.98
N THR A 227 -5.51 -12.29 2.74
CA THR A 227 -6.09 -10.95 2.64
C THR A 227 -5.79 -10.09 3.87
N GLY A 228 -5.12 -10.67 4.87
CA GLY A 228 -4.67 -9.96 6.07
C GLY A 228 -3.52 -8.99 5.79
N TYR A 229 -2.58 -9.39 4.93
CA TYR A 229 -1.42 -8.56 4.58
C TYR A 229 -1.78 -7.29 3.81
N PHE A 230 -3.01 -7.20 3.25
CA PHE A 230 -3.51 -5.95 2.71
C PHE A 230 -3.51 -4.81 3.74
N THR A 231 -3.56 -5.14 5.04
CA THR A 231 -3.58 -4.17 6.15
C THR A 231 -2.43 -4.36 7.16
N SER A 232 -1.71 -5.48 7.15
CA SER A 232 -0.60 -5.73 8.10
C SER A 232 0.44 -4.61 8.09
N ARG A 233 0.89 -4.18 9.29
CA ARG A 233 1.80 -3.04 9.49
C ARG A 233 1.33 -1.73 8.80
N PRO A 234 0.11 -1.23 9.09
CA PRO A 234 -0.47 -0.09 8.36
C PRO A 234 0.32 1.22 8.55
N SER A 235 1.05 1.38 9.65
CA SER A 235 1.96 2.51 9.84
C SER A 235 3.11 2.51 8.83
N PHE A 236 3.67 1.35 8.52
CA PHE A 236 4.74 1.22 7.52
C PHE A 236 4.20 1.45 6.11
N LYS A 237 3.02 0.91 5.77
CA LYS A 237 2.34 1.20 4.49
C LYS A 237 2.10 2.69 4.27
N GLY A 238 1.64 3.40 5.31
CA GLY A 238 1.48 4.85 5.28
C GLY A 238 2.82 5.59 5.14
N TYR A 239 3.88 5.08 5.78
CA TYR A 239 5.22 5.67 5.67
C TYR A 239 5.77 5.56 4.23
N VAL A 240 5.62 4.39 3.60
CA VAL A 240 5.98 4.17 2.19
C VAL A 240 5.21 5.12 1.27
N ARG A 241 3.88 5.23 1.42
CA ARG A 241 3.07 6.13 0.58
C ARG A 241 3.47 7.60 0.73
N MET A 242 3.71 8.05 1.96
CA MET A 242 4.15 9.41 2.23
C MET A 242 5.51 9.70 1.57
N LEU A 243 6.48 8.79 1.73
CA LEU A 243 7.82 8.96 1.17
C LEU A 243 7.86 8.79 -0.35
N SER A 244 6.99 7.97 -0.94
CA SER A 244 6.78 7.90 -2.39
C SER A 244 6.40 9.27 -2.96
N GLY A 245 5.38 9.92 -2.37
CA GLY A 245 4.97 11.27 -2.77
C GLY A 245 6.07 12.31 -2.56
N TYR A 246 6.79 12.22 -1.43
CA TYR A 246 7.93 13.09 -1.15
C TYR A 246 9.08 12.92 -2.16
N TYR A 247 9.40 11.68 -2.52
CA TYR A 247 10.46 11.34 -3.47
C TYR A 247 10.16 11.85 -4.88
N VAL A 248 8.90 11.83 -5.33
CA VAL A 248 8.49 12.50 -6.58
C VAL A 248 8.78 14.00 -6.52
N ALA A 249 8.37 14.68 -5.44
CA ALA A 249 8.63 16.11 -5.28
C ALA A 249 10.13 16.44 -5.19
N ALA A 250 10.90 15.61 -4.48
CA ALA A 250 12.34 15.77 -4.32
C ALA A 250 13.08 15.65 -5.65
N ARG A 251 12.75 14.66 -6.48
CA ARG A 251 13.34 14.50 -7.84
C ARG A 251 13.03 15.69 -8.75
N GLN A 252 11.81 16.22 -8.69
CA GLN A 252 11.46 17.42 -9.47
C GLN A 252 12.30 18.64 -9.04
N LEU A 253 12.44 18.85 -7.73
CA LEU A 253 13.23 19.96 -7.19
C LEU A 253 14.73 19.80 -7.46
N GLU A 254 15.25 18.57 -7.36
CA GLU A 254 16.63 18.24 -7.77
C GLU A 254 16.87 18.58 -9.23
N PHE A 255 15.94 18.17 -10.10
CA PHE A 255 15.99 18.50 -11.53
C PHE A 255 16.01 20.02 -11.77
N PHE A 256 15.17 20.80 -11.09
CA PHE A 256 15.12 22.25 -11.26
C PHE A 256 16.35 22.98 -10.72
N LYS A 257 16.95 22.49 -9.62
CA LYS A 257 18.22 23.01 -9.09
C LYS A 257 19.40 22.64 -10.01
N GLY A 258 19.30 21.51 -10.69
CA GLY A 258 20.39 20.87 -11.42
C GLY A 258 21.14 19.90 -10.51
N ARG A 259 21.15 18.62 -10.89
CA ARG A 259 21.82 17.57 -10.12
C ARG A 259 23.34 17.83 -10.10
N SER A 260 23.91 17.81 -8.91
CA SER A 260 25.35 17.96 -8.66
C SER A 260 25.97 16.59 -8.38
N GLY A 261 27.19 16.35 -8.86
CA GLY A 261 27.96 15.14 -8.53
C GLY A 261 28.48 15.10 -7.08
N SER A 262 28.36 16.21 -6.35
CA SER A 262 28.71 16.33 -4.93
C SER A 262 27.55 16.89 -4.11
N GLY A 263 27.29 16.32 -2.93
CA GLY A 263 26.25 16.74 -2.00
C GLY A 263 25.04 15.79 -1.92
N SER A 264 24.06 16.16 -1.10
CA SER A 264 22.83 15.39 -0.87
C SER A 264 22.04 15.23 -2.18
N ASN A 265 21.55 14.03 -2.45
CA ASN A 265 20.74 13.70 -3.62
C ASN A 265 19.57 12.79 -3.22
N THR A 266 18.84 12.25 -4.20
CA THR A 266 17.69 11.37 -3.93
C THR A 266 17.99 9.87 -3.97
N ASP A 267 19.23 9.45 -4.21
CA ASP A 267 19.56 8.04 -4.49
C ASP A 267 19.37 7.14 -3.27
N ALA A 268 19.74 7.61 -2.06
CA ALA A 268 19.52 6.85 -0.82
C ALA A 268 18.03 6.58 -0.56
N LEU A 269 17.16 7.55 -0.89
CA LEU A 269 15.71 7.37 -0.80
C LEU A 269 15.18 6.46 -1.92
N ALA A 270 15.78 6.53 -3.12
CA ALA A 270 15.45 5.64 -4.23
C ALA A 270 15.70 4.17 -3.87
N ASP A 271 16.87 3.86 -3.31
CA ASP A 271 17.23 2.52 -2.84
C ASP A 271 16.28 2.03 -1.74
N ALA A 272 16.05 2.86 -0.71
CA ALA A 272 15.20 2.50 0.41
C ALA A 272 13.73 2.25 -0.03
N LEU A 273 13.17 3.09 -0.91
CA LEU A 273 11.83 2.90 -1.45
C LEU A 273 11.76 1.69 -2.39
N ALA A 274 12.79 1.42 -3.19
CA ALA A 274 12.85 0.25 -4.05
C ALA A 274 12.84 -1.05 -3.23
N ILE A 275 13.65 -1.12 -2.17
CA ILE A 275 13.65 -2.24 -1.22
C ILE A 275 12.30 -2.37 -0.52
N ALA A 276 11.68 -1.25 -0.14
CA ALA A 276 10.39 -1.27 0.55
C ALA A 276 9.25 -1.87 -0.30
N GLN A 277 9.40 -1.97 -1.63
CA GLN A 277 8.39 -2.62 -2.48
C GLN A 277 8.45 -4.14 -2.43
N HIS A 278 9.48 -4.74 -1.82
CA HIS A 278 9.62 -6.18 -1.67
C HIS A 278 8.34 -6.83 -1.13
N HIS A 279 8.04 -8.06 -1.58
CA HIS A 279 6.82 -8.77 -1.20
C HIS A 279 6.72 -9.16 0.28
N ASP A 280 7.79 -8.99 1.07
CA ASP A 280 7.74 -9.02 2.55
C ASP A 280 7.94 -7.68 3.24
N ALA A 281 8.15 -6.59 2.50
CA ALA A 281 8.35 -5.27 3.10
C ALA A 281 7.02 -4.53 3.23
N VAL A 282 6.57 -3.84 2.18
CA VAL A 282 5.33 -3.07 2.24
C VAL A 282 4.11 -3.94 2.51
N SER A 283 4.13 -5.23 2.18
CA SER A 283 3.10 -6.21 2.56
C SER A 283 2.93 -6.37 4.08
N GLY A 284 3.98 -6.14 4.87
CA GLY A 284 3.98 -6.27 6.32
C GLY A 284 4.10 -7.72 6.81
N THR A 285 4.79 -8.58 6.06
CA THR A 285 4.92 -10.02 6.30
C THR A 285 6.33 -10.47 6.73
N GLU A 286 7.19 -9.52 7.05
CA GLU A 286 8.51 -9.68 7.64
C GLU A 286 8.50 -9.76 9.17
N ARG A 287 9.60 -10.24 9.76
CA ARG A 287 9.82 -10.19 11.21
C ARG A 287 9.99 -8.76 11.72
N GLN A 288 9.70 -8.53 12.99
CA GLN A 288 9.68 -7.20 13.60
C GLN A 288 11.02 -6.45 13.49
N HIS A 289 12.15 -7.15 13.61
CA HIS A 289 13.45 -6.50 13.46
C HIS A 289 13.76 -6.11 12.01
N VAL A 290 13.22 -6.83 11.02
CA VAL A 290 13.35 -6.51 9.60
C VAL A 290 12.45 -5.30 9.26
N ALA A 291 11.23 -5.25 9.82
CA ALA A 291 10.36 -4.08 9.71
C ALA A 291 11.03 -2.81 10.25
N ALA A 292 11.77 -2.94 11.36
CA ALA A 292 12.56 -1.84 11.93
C ALA A 292 13.72 -1.42 11.01
N ASP A 293 14.39 -2.36 10.34
CA ASP A 293 15.43 -2.08 9.36
C ASP A 293 14.88 -1.33 8.13
N TYR A 294 13.74 -1.76 7.58
CA TYR A 294 13.09 -1.05 6.48
C TYR A 294 12.72 0.38 6.85
N ALA A 295 12.13 0.59 8.04
CA ALA A 295 11.81 1.94 8.53
C ALA A 295 13.06 2.80 8.75
N LEU A 296 14.17 2.20 9.22
CA LEU A 296 15.45 2.88 9.38
C LEU A 296 16.02 3.33 8.03
N ARG A 297 16.04 2.45 7.01
CA ARG A 297 16.50 2.79 5.65
C ARG A 297 15.72 3.94 5.05
N LEU A 298 14.39 3.89 5.15
CA LEU A 298 13.50 4.97 4.71
C LEU A 298 13.80 6.29 5.42
N SER A 299 14.05 6.25 6.73
CA SER A 299 14.44 7.43 7.52
C SER A 299 15.78 8.02 7.06
N ILE A 300 16.79 7.18 6.82
CA ILE A 300 18.10 7.60 6.32
C ILE A 300 17.96 8.28 4.95
N GLY A 301 17.25 7.64 4.01
CA GLY A 301 17.01 8.21 2.68
C GLY A 301 16.23 9.52 2.73
N TYR A 302 15.22 9.62 3.61
CA TYR A 302 14.45 10.85 3.81
C TYR A 302 15.33 12.00 4.30
N ILE A 303 16.21 11.78 5.28
CA ILE A 303 17.07 12.84 5.84
C ILE A 303 17.96 13.47 4.76
N GLU A 304 18.51 12.66 3.86
CA GLU A 304 19.31 13.17 2.74
C GLU A 304 18.46 13.94 1.73
N ALA A 305 17.31 13.37 1.32
CA ALA A 305 16.38 14.02 0.41
C ALA A 305 15.81 15.33 1.00
N GLU A 306 15.64 15.42 2.32
CA GLU A 306 15.17 16.61 3.02
C GLU A 306 16.16 17.78 2.88
N GLN A 307 17.45 17.51 2.99
CA GLN A 307 18.51 18.50 2.78
C GLN A 307 18.54 18.98 1.31
N LEU A 308 18.37 18.05 0.37
CA LEU A 308 18.28 18.39 -1.05
C LEU A 308 17.06 19.28 -1.32
N VAL A 309 15.88 18.92 -0.82
CA VAL A 309 14.64 19.69 -1.01
C VAL A 309 14.78 21.09 -0.41
N ALA A 310 15.29 21.20 0.82
CA ALA A 310 15.50 22.49 1.48
C ALA A 310 16.45 23.39 0.67
N SER A 311 17.59 22.85 0.23
CA SER A 311 18.57 23.61 -0.56
C SER A 311 18.06 23.95 -1.98
N SER A 312 17.22 23.10 -2.57
CA SER A 312 16.61 23.36 -3.88
C SER A 312 15.57 24.47 -3.79
N LEU A 313 14.71 24.46 -2.77
CA LEU A 313 13.77 25.54 -2.53
C LEU A 313 14.48 26.86 -2.20
N ALA A 314 15.57 26.82 -1.43
CA ALA A 314 16.40 28.00 -1.16
C ALA A 314 16.94 28.61 -2.46
N PHE A 315 17.53 27.77 -3.31
CA PHE A 315 18.03 28.19 -4.63
C PHE A 315 16.94 28.79 -5.52
N LEU A 316 15.74 28.20 -5.53
CA LEU A 316 14.62 28.67 -6.35
C LEU A 316 13.95 29.93 -5.79
N ALA A 317 13.97 30.12 -4.48
CA ALA A 317 13.38 31.29 -3.81
C ALA A 317 14.28 32.53 -3.83
N GLU A 318 15.60 32.36 -3.94
CA GLU A 318 16.55 33.48 -3.97
C GLU A 318 16.56 34.20 -5.33
N SER A 319 16.51 35.54 -5.28
CA SER A 319 16.58 36.39 -6.47
C SER A 319 17.98 36.35 -7.08
N ARG A 320 18.09 35.99 -8.37
CA ARG A 320 19.34 35.95 -9.16
C ARG A 320 20.11 37.29 -9.27
N SER A 321 19.70 38.33 -8.53
CA SER A 321 20.36 39.64 -8.53
C SER A 321 21.69 39.67 -7.75
N SER A 322 22.01 38.65 -6.95
CA SER A 322 23.35 38.43 -6.42
C SER A 322 24.19 37.62 -7.41
N THR A 323 25.01 38.31 -8.19
CA THR A 323 26.01 37.75 -9.11
C THR A 323 27.15 37.06 -8.36
N GLY A 324 26.89 35.92 -7.74
CA GLY A 324 27.90 35.09 -7.10
C GLY A 324 27.39 33.68 -6.87
N HIS A 325 28.19 32.68 -7.25
CA HIS A 325 28.03 31.28 -6.88
C HIS A 325 28.29 31.09 -5.36
N GLY A 326 27.58 31.82 -4.52
CA GLY A 326 27.61 31.66 -3.06
C GLY A 326 26.56 30.66 -2.62
N ASP A 327 26.81 29.99 -1.49
CA ASP A 327 25.81 29.17 -0.81
C ASP A 327 24.56 30.01 -0.52
N PRO A 328 23.35 29.44 -0.68
CA PRO A 328 22.12 30.17 -0.37
C PRO A 328 22.13 30.62 1.09
N VAL A 329 21.80 31.89 1.32
CA VAL A 329 21.70 32.47 2.67
C VAL A 329 20.43 31.95 3.37
N THR A 330 19.43 31.56 2.58
CA THR A 330 18.13 31.07 3.03
C THR A 330 18.23 29.60 3.42
N ASN A 331 17.88 29.30 4.68
CA ASN A 331 17.79 27.93 5.18
C ASN A 331 16.33 27.54 5.46
N PHE A 332 15.83 26.51 4.79
CA PHE A 332 14.49 25.98 5.01
C PHE A 332 14.51 24.77 5.95
N GLN A 333 13.49 24.70 6.80
CA GLN A 333 13.25 23.55 7.68
C GLN A 333 11.89 22.94 7.33
N GLN A 334 11.79 21.63 7.43
CA GLN A 334 10.59 20.86 7.10
C GLN A 334 10.06 20.15 8.35
N CYS A 335 8.80 19.69 8.29
CA CYS A 335 8.12 19.09 9.44
C CYS A 335 7.44 17.77 9.03
N PRO A 336 8.15 16.63 9.10
CA PRO A 336 7.59 15.33 8.73
C PRO A 336 6.56 14.78 9.73
N LEU A 337 6.43 15.39 10.92
CA LEU A 337 5.63 14.88 12.05
C LEU A 337 4.36 15.72 12.31
N LEU A 338 3.77 16.31 11.27
CA LEU A 338 2.51 17.05 11.38
C LEU A 338 1.33 16.16 11.81
N ASN A 339 1.33 14.88 11.48
CA ASN A 339 0.29 13.93 11.94
C ASN A 339 0.17 13.87 13.48
N ILE A 340 1.26 14.09 14.20
CA ILE A 340 1.31 14.13 15.67
C ILE A 340 1.47 15.56 16.20
N SER A 341 1.14 16.57 15.39
CA SER A 341 1.24 18.00 15.72
C SER A 341 2.64 18.50 16.08
N TYR A 342 3.72 17.86 15.60
CA TYR A 342 5.10 18.25 15.92
C TYR A 342 5.81 18.97 14.77
N CYS A 343 6.12 20.25 14.97
CA CYS A 343 6.82 21.09 14.00
C CYS A 343 7.60 22.21 14.71
N PRO A 344 8.84 21.93 15.18
CA PRO A 344 9.65 22.92 15.89
C PRO A 344 9.79 24.31 15.22
N PRO A 345 9.95 24.41 13.88
CA PRO A 345 10.07 25.71 13.21
C PRO A 345 8.84 26.61 13.40
N THR A 346 7.63 26.05 13.39
CA THR A 346 6.39 26.82 13.52
C THR A 346 6.03 27.10 14.97
N GLU A 347 6.59 26.33 15.90
CA GLU A 347 6.41 26.48 17.34
C GLU A 347 7.29 27.60 17.91
N ALA A 348 8.51 27.76 17.38
CA ALA A 348 9.45 28.79 17.82
C ALA A 348 9.22 30.19 17.21
N ALA A 349 8.51 30.28 16.08
CA ALA A 349 8.51 31.49 15.24
C ALA A 349 7.89 32.75 15.89
N PHE A 350 7.20 32.63 17.03
CA PHE A 350 6.46 33.73 17.65
C PHE A 350 7.07 34.25 18.96
N THR A 351 8.21 33.72 19.42
CA THR A 351 8.79 34.08 20.73
C THR A 351 9.49 35.44 20.76
N ASP A 352 9.87 36.02 19.61
CA ASP A 352 10.71 37.23 19.53
C ASP A 352 10.19 38.31 18.55
N GLY A 353 8.88 38.34 18.26
CA GLY A 353 8.30 39.30 17.31
C GLY A 353 8.70 39.08 15.84
N ARG A 354 9.32 37.93 15.53
CA ARG A 354 9.64 37.49 14.17
C ARG A 354 8.38 36.96 13.47
N SER A 355 8.42 36.94 12.14
CA SER A 355 7.38 36.33 11.31
C SER A 355 7.87 34.99 10.76
N LEU A 356 6.96 34.03 10.63
CA LEU A 356 7.21 32.75 10.00
C LEU A 356 6.98 32.88 8.49
N VAL A 357 7.98 32.50 7.69
CA VAL A 357 7.82 32.36 6.24
C VAL A 357 7.51 30.90 5.93
N VAL A 358 6.40 30.65 5.24
CA VAL A 358 5.94 29.33 4.83
C VAL A 358 6.00 29.27 3.30
N VAL A 359 6.83 28.37 2.77
CA VAL A 359 6.89 28.07 1.34
C VAL A 359 6.18 26.74 1.11
N ILE A 360 5.23 26.74 0.18
CA ILE A 360 4.44 25.54 -0.15
C ILE A 360 4.73 25.20 -1.61
N TYR A 361 5.31 24.04 -1.85
CA TYR A 361 5.56 23.50 -3.18
C TYR A 361 4.44 22.55 -3.62
N ASN A 362 4.03 22.65 -4.87
CA ASN A 362 3.04 21.79 -5.49
C ASN A 362 3.70 20.90 -6.57
N PRO A 363 3.87 19.59 -6.30
CA PRO A 363 4.50 18.67 -7.25
C PRO A 363 3.57 18.23 -8.40
N LEU A 364 2.33 18.72 -8.45
CA LEU A 364 1.37 18.36 -9.48
C LEU A 364 1.49 19.28 -10.70
N GLY A 365 1.22 18.74 -11.88
CA GLY A 365 1.17 19.47 -13.16
C GLY A 365 -0.03 20.42 -13.33
N TRP A 366 -0.77 20.73 -12.26
CA TRP A 366 -1.98 21.54 -12.27
C TRP A 366 -2.06 22.39 -11.00
N LYS A 367 -2.73 23.55 -11.10
CA LYS A 367 -2.89 24.49 -9.98
C LYS A 367 -3.66 23.79 -8.85
N ARG A 368 -3.21 23.97 -7.61
CA ARG A 368 -3.85 23.37 -6.44
C ARG A 368 -4.26 24.42 -5.43
N GLU A 369 -5.48 24.29 -4.94
CA GLU A 369 -6.00 25.05 -3.80
C GLU A 369 -6.24 24.10 -2.64
N GLU A 370 -5.59 24.37 -1.53
CA GLU A 370 -5.56 23.48 -0.37
C GLU A 370 -5.52 24.27 0.93
N VAL A 371 -6.11 23.73 2.00
CA VAL A 371 -6.01 24.33 3.32
C VAL A 371 -4.79 23.75 4.03
N VAL A 372 -3.79 24.59 4.28
CA VAL A 372 -2.58 24.20 5.03
C VAL A 372 -2.85 24.32 6.52
N ARG A 373 -2.42 23.33 7.31
CA ARG A 373 -2.56 23.27 8.76
C ARG A 373 -1.19 23.10 9.43
N ILE A 374 -0.77 24.06 10.24
CA ILE A 374 0.50 24.01 11.01
C ILE A 374 0.27 24.27 12.50
N PRO A 375 1.02 23.62 13.41
CA PRO A 375 0.84 23.82 14.84
C PRO A 375 1.51 25.14 15.29
N VAL A 376 0.84 25.88 16.16
CA VAL A 376 1.32 27.16 16.70
C VAL A 376 1.10 27.27 18.21
N VAL A 377 2.02 27.96 18.89
CA VAL A 377 2.01 28.14 20.36
C VAL A 377 1.21 29.37 20.79
N SER A 378 1.12 30.39 19.93
CA SER A 378 0.58 31.71 20.27
C SER A 378 -0.86 31.64 20.82
N THR A 379 -1.10 32.35 21.93
CA THR A 379 -2.44 32.65 22.44
C THR A 379 -3.06 33.90 21.79
N GLN A 380 -2.26 34.67 21.04
CA GLN A 380 -2.69 35.85 20.32
C GLN A 380 -3.13 35.48 18.90
N LYS A 381 -4.06 36.25 18.34
CA LYS A 381 -4.45 36.10 16.93
C LYS A 381 -3.24 36.31 16.03
N VAL A 382 -3.12 35.46 15.01
CA VAL A 382 -2.08 35.57 13.98
C VAL A 382 -2.69 36.13 12.71
N THR A 383 -1.89 36.73 11.84
CA THR A 383 -2.31 37.15 10.50
C THR A 383 -1.46 36.40 9.49
N VAL A 384 -2.10 35.90 8.42
CA VAL A 384 -1.43 35.26 7.29
C VAL A 384 -1.50 36.21 6.11
N LYS A 385 -0.37 36.50 5.47
CA LYS A 385 -0.29 37.31 4.26
C LYS A 385 0.35 36.51 3.13
N ASP A 386 -0.13 36.69 1.90
CA ASP A 386 0.56 36.15 0.72
C ASP A 386 1.80 36.99 0.36
N ALA A 387 2.55 36.56 -0.65
CA ALA A 387 3.72 37.27 -1.16
C ALA A 387 3.41 38.71 -1.65
N GLY A 388 2.16 39.01 -2.02
CA GLY A 388 1.71 40.36 -2.39
C GLY A 388 1.30 41.23 -1.19
N GLY A 389 1.40 40.71 0.03
CA GLY A 389 0.99 41.39 1.26
C GLY A 389 -0.51 41.35 1.53
N ARG A 390 -1.30 40.62 0.74
CA ARG A 390 -2.74 40.49 0.93
C ARG A 390 -3.02 39.53 2.09
N THR A 391 -3.90 39.95 3.01
CA THR A 391 -4.32 39.10 4.12
C THR A 391 -5.17 37.94 3.62
N ILE A 392 -4.82 36.73 4.06
CA ILE A 392 -5.50 35.49 3.75
C ILE A 392 -6.39 35.10 4.92
N ASP A 393 -7.61 34.66 4.61
CA ASP A 393 -8.54 34.15 5.62
C ASP A 393 -7.90 32.94 6.33
N SER A 394 -7.91 32.98 7.65
CA SER A 394 -7.24 31.98 8.49
C SER A 394 -8.05 31.66 9.74
N GLN A 395 -7.88 30.44 10.22
CA GLN A 395 -8.64 29.83 11.31
C GLN A 395 -7.69 29.18 12.31
N LEU A 396 -7.89 29.45 13.60
CA LEU A 396 -7.19 28.75 14.69
C LEU A 396 -8.11 27.65 15.24
N LEU A 397 -7.65 26.39 15.23
CA LEU A 397 -8.38 25.23 15.76
C LEU A 397 -7.67 24.73 17.02
N PRO A 398 -8.33 24.64 18.19
CA PRO A 398 -7.71 24.07 19.38
C PRO A 398 -7.27 22.62 19.16
N LEU A 399 -6.11 22.23 19.70
CA LEU A 399 -5.70 20.82 19.67
C LEU A 399 -6.57 19.97 20.60
N SER A 400 -6.85 18.73 20.16
CA SER A 400 -7.54 17.74 20.99
C SER A 400 -6.59 17.13 22.03
N ASN A 401 -7.14 16.69 23.16
CA ASN A 401 -6.37 15.95 24.17
C ASN A 401 -5.77 14.65 23.61
N VAL A 402 -6.44 14.02 22.65
CA VAL A 402 -5.91 12.81 21.97
C VAL A 402 -4.64 13.16 21.21
N THR A 403 -4.66 14.23 20.40
CA THR A 403 -3.50 14.69 19.63
C THR A 403 -2.33 15.04 20.54
N LEU A 404 -2.58 15.73 21.67
CA LEU A 404 -1.53 16.05 22.65
C LEU A 404 -0.94 14.80 23.32
N GLY A 405 -1.76 13.79 23.62
CA GLY A 405 -1.30 12.51 24.15
C GLY A 405 -0.39 11.77 23.17
N ILE A 406 -0.79 11.69 21.90
CA ILE A 406 0.00 11.09 20.82
C ILE A 406 1.32 11.84 20.63
N ARG A 407 1.28 13.18 20.59
CA ARG A 407 2.48 14.03 20.48
C ARG A 407 3.51 13.68 21.55
N ASN A 408 3.09 13.66 22.82
CA ASN A 408 4.00 13.41 23.93
C ASN A 408 4.65 12.02 23.88
N LEU A 409 3.89 11.01 23.45
CA LEU A 409 4.39 9.64 23.32
C LEU A 409 5.34 9.48 22.14
N TYR A 410 4.90 9.86 20.94
CA TYR A 410 5.59 9.53 19.71
C TYR A 410 6.76 10.47 19.38
N VAL A 411 6.75 11.72 19.82
CA VAL A 411 7.95 12.59 19.71
C VAL A 411 9.11 11.98 20.51
N LYS A 412 8.83 11.47 21.72
CA LYS A 412 9.84 10.78 22.53
C LYS A 412 10.30 9.48 21.87
N ALA A 413 9.37 8.69 21.33
CA ALA A 413 9.70 7.42 20.67
C ALA A 413 10.58 7.62 19.42
N TYR A 414 10.27 8.62 18.59
CA TYR A 414 10.98 8.85 17.32
C TYR A 414 12.28 9.63 17.50
N LEU A 415 12.32 10.61 18.41
CA LEU A 415 13.44 11.56 18.53
C LEU A 415 14.24 11.43 19.82
N GLY A 416 13.85 10.53 20.73
CA GLY A 416 14.51 10.33 22.02
C GLY A 416 14.34 11.49 23.02
N LYS A 417 13.53 12.50 22.70
CA LYS A 417 13.32 13.71 23.53
C LYS A 417 11.83 14.06 23.65
N SER A 418 11.46 14.65 24.78
CA SER A 418 10.11 15.19 24.96
C SER A 418 9.94 16.51 24.20
N PRO A 419 8.73 16.84 23.71
CA PRO A 419 8.46 18.15 23.12
C PRO A 419 8.65 19.26 24.17
N SER A 420 9.34 20.34 23.80
CA SER A 420 9.65 21.47 24.70
C SER A 420 8.49 22.45 24.85
N GLU A 421 7.72 22.65 23.78
CA GLU A 421 6.64 23.63 23.72
C GLU A 421 5.25 22.98 23.81
N THR A 422 4.33 23.68 24.48
CA THR A 422 2.92 23.29 24.54
C THR A 422 2.15 24.03 23.44
N VAL A 423 2.04 23.38 22.28
CA VAL A 423 1.20 23.83 21.17
C VAL A 423 -0.28 23.89 21.58
N LYS A 424 -0.96 24.97 21.18
CA LYS A 424 -2.37 25.22 21.58
C LYS A 424 -3.33 25.16 20.41
N TYR A 425 -2.88 25.58 19.22
CA TYR A 425 -3.74 25.66 18.04
C TYR A 425 -3.07 25.05 16.81
N TRP A 426 -3.90 24.52 15.93
CA TRP A 426 -3.62 24.44 14.50
C TRP A 426 -3.98 25.76 13.85
N LEU A 427 -3.06 26.38 13.14
CA LEU A 427 -3.34 27.46 12.20
C LEU A 427 -3.68 26.84 10.83
N ALA A 428 -4.92 27.03 10.40
CA ALA A 428 -5.42 26.68 9.08
C ALA A 428 -5.54 27.93 8.19
N PHE A 429 -5.09 27.87 6.93
CA PHE A 429 -5.27 28.93 5.95
C PHE A 429 -5.31 28.37 4.52
N SER A 430 -6.05 29.00 3.62
CA SER A 430 -6.11 28.60 2.23
C SER A 430 -4.82 29.00 1.48
N ALA A 431 -4.19 28.02 0.84
CA ALA A 431 -3.06 28.21 -0.05
C ALA A 431 -3.48 27.93 -1.50
N SER A 432 -2.97 28.74 -2.42
CA SER A 432 -3.18 28.61 -3.86
C SER A 432 -1.80 28.55 -4.50
N VAL A 433 -1.46 27.40 -5.08
CA VAL A 433 -0.10 27.08 -5.53
C VAL A 433 -0.12 26.73 -7.02
N PRO A 434 0.77 27.33 -7.84
CA PRO A 434 0.82 27.05 -9.26
C PRO A 434 1.23 25.59 -9.56
N PRO A 435 0.99 25.09 -10.79
CA PRO A 435 1.54 23.83 -11.26
C PRO A 435 3.07 23.79 -11.11
N LEU A 436 3.64 22.69 -10.62
CA LEU A 436 5.09 22.45 -10.52
C LEU A 436 5.86 23.67 -9.98
N GLY A 437 5.31 24.32 -8.96
CA GLY A 437 5.81 25.60 -8.46
C GLY A 437 5.50 25.80 -6.99
N PHE A 438 5.86 26.96 -6.46
CA PHE A 438 5.66 27.29 -5.06
C PHE A 438 4.98 28.64 -4.86
N SER A 439 4.34 28.78 -3.69
CA SER A 439 3.79 30.03 -3.18
C SER A 439 4.35 30.31 -1.78
N THR A 440 4.53 31.59 -1.46
CA THR A 440 5.07 32.03 -0.17
C THR A 440 4.01 32.75 0.65
N TYR A 441 3.95 32.41 1.94
CA TYR A 441 3.06 33.02 2.92
C TYR A 441 3.85 33.49 4.13
N VAL A 442 3.44 34.60 4.74
CA VAL A 442 4.04 35.16 5.95
C VAL A 442 3.02 35.13 7.06
N VAL A 443 3.35 34.45 8.16
CA VAL A 443 2.54 34.38 9.37
C VAL A 443 3.19 35.24 10.45
N SER A 444 2.44 36.18 10.99
CA SER A 444 2.90 37.07 12.06
C SER A 444 1.84 37.24 13.14
N ILE A 445 2.20 37.77 14.31
CA ILE A 445 1.22 38.22 15.30
C ILE A 445 0.39 39.36 14.68
N ALA A 446 -0.94 39.31 14.85
CA ALA A 446 -1.83 40.33 14.33
C ALA A 446 -1.69 41.65 15.12
N LYS A 447 -1.49 42.77 14.43
CA LYS A 447 -1.57 44.10 15.05
C LYS A 447 -3.04 44.49 15.26
N GLN A 448 -3.33 45.47 16.12
CA GLN A 448 -4.72 45.91 16.41
C GLN A 448 -5.52 46.33 15.15
N THR A 449 -4.84 46.76 14.09
CA THR A 449 -5.44 47.17 12.82
C THR A 449 -5.52 46.05 11.78
N ASP A 450 -4.87 44.90 12.01
CA ASP A 450 -4.86 43.78 11.08
C ASP A 450 -6.11 42.89 11.28
N ARG A 451 -6.62 42.32 10.19
CA ARG A 451 -7.66 41.29 10.25
C ARG A 451 -7.01 39.97 10.70
N GLY A 452 -6.97 39.74 12.01
CA GLY A 452 -6.40 38.52 12.59
C GLY A 452 -7.26 37.27 12.36
N SER A 453 -6.64 36.11 12.53
CA SER A 453 -7.22 34.78 12.42
C SER A 453 -8.46 34.61 13.30
N THR A 454 -9.46 33.90 12.78
CA THR A 454 -10.67 33.56 13.53
C THR A 454 -10.41 32.35 14.42
N ILE A 455 -10.61 32.49 15.72
CA ILE A 455 -10.56 31.33 16.63
C ILE A 455 -11.85 30.55 16.44
N SER A 456 -11.73 29.25 16.16
CA SER A 456 -12.87 28.37 15.96
C SER A 456 -13.72 28.30 17.22
N THR A 457 -15.04 28.32 17.05
CA THR A 457 -15.96 28.04 18.15
C THR A 457 -15.91 26.56 18.47
N VAL A 458 -15.72 26.21 19.73
CA VAL A 458 -15.68 24.82 20.20
C VAL A 458 -16.77 24.61 21.22
N TYR A 459 -17.56 23.56 21.04
CA TYR A 459 -18.57 23.17 22.02
C TYR A 459 -18.75 21.65 22.03
N SER A 460 -19.16 21.13 23.19
CA SER A 460 -19.54 19.73 23.36
C SER A 460 -21.07 19.65 23.41
N PRO A 461 -21.73 19.08 22.39
CA PRO A 461 -23.19 19.00 22.38
C PRO A 461 -23.69 18.09 23.51
N LYS A 462 -24.74 18.53 24.22
CA LYS A 462 -25.38 17.80 25.34
C LYS A 462 -26.89 17.66 25.11
N GLY A 463 -27.49 16.58 25.61
CA GLY A 463 -28.93 16.37 25.54
C GLY A 463 -29.43 16.31 24.09
N SER A 464 -30.53 17.01 23.78
CA SER A 464 -31.12 17.04 22.42
C SER A 464 -30.17 17.57 21.33
N MET A 465 -29.21 18.44 21.67
CA MET A 465 -28.23 18.96 20.69
C MET A 465 -27.28 17.88 20.16
N SER A 466 -27.11 16.77 20.89
CA SER A 466 -26.29 15.64 20.41
C SER A 466 -26.98 14.84 19.30
N ASN A 467 -28.29 15.02 19.12
CA ASN A 467 -29.09 14.31 18.11
C ASN A 467 -29.23 15.08 16.78
N ASN A 468 -28.86 16.37 16.76
CA ASN A 468 -28.97 17.23 15.58
C ASN A 468 -27.69 18.06 15.41
N ILE A 469 -26.60 17.41 14.96
CA ILE A 469 -25.35 18.09 14.64
C ILE A 469 -25.21 18.16 13.13
N GLU A 470 -24.93 19.36 12.62
CA GLU A 470 -24.59 19.62 11.22
C GLU A 470 -23.16 20.17 11.18
N ILE A 471 -22.32 19.57 10.33
CA ILE A 471 -20.98 20.10 9.98
C ILE A 471 -20.90 20.31 8.47
N GLY A 472 -20.22 21.37 8.05
CA GLY A 472 -20.07 21.75 6.66
C GLY A 472 -20.75 23.09 6.35
N GLN A 473 -19.97 24.03 5.83
CA GLN A 473 -20.42 25.39 5.49
C GLN A 473 -20.54 25.61 3.97
N GLY A 474 -20.14 24.61 3.18
CA GLY A 474 -20.13 24.64 1.73
C GLY A 474 -21.33 23.90 1.12
N ASN A 475 -21.10 23.34 -0.07
CA ASN A 475 -22.07 22.50 -0.76
C ASN A 475 -22.29 21.16 -0.02
N LEU A 476 -21.21 20.60 0.53
CA LEU A 476 -21.24 19.39 1.33
C LEU A 476 -21.62 19.71 2.78
N LYS A 477 -22.58 18.95 3.30
CA LYS A 477 -23.00 18.92 4.69
C LYS A 477 -23.15 17.48 5.16
N LEU A 478 -22.71 17.22 6.39
CA LEU A 478 -22.94 15.95 7.06
C LEU A 478 -23.83 16.16 8.28
N LEU A 479 -24.88 15.35 8.37
CA LEU A 479 -25.82 15.37 9.48
C LEU A 479 -25.52 14.20 10.42
N TYR A 480 -25.56 14.48 11.73
CA TYR A 480 -25.28 13.49 12.76
C TYR A 480 -26.36 13.46 13.84
N SER A 481 -26.64 12.25 14.33
CA SER A 481 -27.51 12.00 15.47
C SER A 481 -26.85 11.02 16.44
N GLY A 482 -26.78 11.39 17.73
CA GLY A 482 -26.10 10.60 18.75
C GLY A 482 -24.62 10.37 18.45
N GLY A 483 -24.00 11.27 17.67
CA GLY A 483 -22.61 11.13 17.23
C GLY A 483 -22.38 10.18 16.05
N LYS A 484 -23.43 9.56 15.47
CA LYS A 484 -23.33 8.82 14.21
C LYS A 484 -23.73 9.71 13.05
N VAL A 485 -23.00 9.62 11.94
CA VAL A 485 -23.48 10.23 10.69
C VAL A 485 -24.78 9.54 10.29
N THR A 486 -25.75 10.32 9.82
CA THR A 486 -27.04 9.84 9.35
C THR A 486 -27.29 10.22 7.90
N HIS A 487 -26.79 11.37 7.44
CA HIS A 487 -26.97 11.82 6.06
C HIS A 487 -25.72 12.47 5.51
N TYR A 488 -25.46 12.19 4.24
CA TYR A 488 -24.54 12.90 3.37
C TYR A 488 -25.36 13.77 2.42
N VAL A 489 -25.17 15.10 2.47
CA VAL A 489 -25.91 16.05 1.65
C VAL A 489 -24.94 16.88 0.82
N ASN A 490 -25.05 16.82 -0.50
CA ASN A 490 -24.30 17.67 -1.41
C ASN A 490 -25.26 18.48 -2.29
N ASN A 491 -25.34 19.78 -2.02
CA ASN A 491 -26.24 20.70 -2.72
C ASN A 491 -25.84 20.99 -4.16
N ARG A 492 -24.56 20.83 -4.52
CA ARG A 492 -24.07 21.10 -5.87
C ARG A 492 -24.52 20.01 -6.85
N ASN A 493 -24.42 18.76 -6.41
CA ASN A 493 -24.75 17.59 -7.22
C ASN A 493 -26.16 17.06 -6.92
N LEU A 494 -26.91 17.73 -6.04
CA LEU A 494 -28.27 17.35 -5.62
C LEU A 494 -28.36 15.93 -5.03
N VAL A 495 -27.30 15.50 -4.33
CA VAL A 495 -27.24 14.19 -3.67
C VAL A 495 -27.65 14.35 -2.20
N THR A 496 -28.58 13.52 -1.74
CA THR A 496 -28.93 13.38 -0.33
C THR A 496 -29.12 11.90 -0.05
N GLU A 497 -28.14 11.30 0.63
CA GLU A 497 -28.15 9.88 0.93
C GLU A 497 -28.13 9.62 2.43
N THR A 498 -28.84 8.58 2.86
CA THR A 498 -28.70 8.07 4.23
C THR A 498 -27.37 7.36 4.30
N VAL A 499 -26.49 7.82 5.18
CA VAL A 499 -25.16 7.22 5.38
C VAL A 499 -24.92 7.06 6.87
N GLU A 500 -24.54 5.86 7.28
CA GLU A 500 -24.08 5.53 8.62
C GLU A 500 -22.62 5.11 8.58
N GLN A 501 -21.87 5.49 9.62
CA GLN A 501 -20.49 5.04 9.80
C GLN A 501 -20.31 4.46 11.19
N SER A 502 -19.65 3.30 11.27
CA SER A 502 -19.41 2.57 12.51
C SER A 502 -18.02 1.93 12.52
N TYR A 503 -17.59 1.52 13.71
CA TYR A 503 -16.37 0.74 13.90
C TYR A 503 -16.72 -0.61 14.50
N SER A 504 -16.05 -1.64 14.01
CA SER A 504 -16.15 -3.02 14.49
C SER A 504 -14.75 -3.63 14.50
N TYR A 505 -14.62 -4.82 15.06
CA TYR A 505 -13.44 -5.64 14.84
C TYR A 505 -13.82 -7.09 14.57
N TYR A 506 -13.04 -7.75 13.73
CA TYR A 506 -13.04 -9.20 13.65
C TYR A 506 -12.12 -9.78 14.72
N SER A 507 -12.60 -10.81 15.41
CA SER A 507 -11.75 -11.60 16.29
C SER A 507 -10.88 -12.53 15.44
N GLY A 508 -9.56 -12.51 15.62
CA GLY A 508 -8.67 -13.42 14.90
C GLY A 508 -8.91 -14.87 15.32
N TYR A 509 -9.15 -15.77 14.37
CA TYR A 509 -9.27 -17.20 14.65
C TYR A 509 -7.91 -17.76 15.08
N SER A 510 -7.89 -18.55 16.16
CA SER A 510 -6.66 -19.12 16.74
C SER A 510 -6.18 -20.42 16.08
N GLY A 511 -7.02 -21.02 15.24
CA GLY A 511 -6.86 -22.40 14.80
C GLY A 511 -7.39 -23.41 15.84
N THR A 512 -7.51 -24.65 15.41
CA THR A 512 -7.85 -25.82 16.24
C THR A 512 -6.91 -26.99 15.89
N ASP A 513 -6.95 -28.07 16.66
CA ASP A 513 -6.16 -29.28 16.34
C ASP A 513 -6.54 -29.90 14.98
N LYS A 514 -7.80 -29.74 14.54
CA LYS A 514 -8.29 -30.26 13.26
C LYS A 514 -7.93 -29.35 12.09
N ASP A 515 -7.96 -28.05 12.32
CA ASP A 515 -7.60 -27.04 11.34
C ASP A 515 -6.77 -25.95 12.03
N PRO A 516 -5.44 -26.06 12.00
CA PRO A 516 -4.54 -25.21 12.76
C PRO A 516 -4.33 -23.83 12.14
N GLN A 517 -5.03 -23.49 11.06
CA GLN A 517 -4.86 -22.19 10.40
C GLN A 517 -5.36 -21.06 11.32
N ALA A 518 -4.46 -20.23 11.78
CA ALA A 518 -4.79 -19.01 12.52
C ALA A 518 -4.85 -17.79 11.58
N SER A 519 -5.44 -16.69 12.05
CA SER A 519 -5.19 -15.37 11.46
C SER A 519 -3.77 -14.91 11.85
N GLY A 520 -3.03 -14.31 10.92
CA GLY A 520 -1.65 -13.86 11.15
C GLY A 520 -1.25 -12.72 10.21
N ALA A 521 0.05 -12.54 9.98
CA ALA A 521 0.58 -11.48 9.13
C ALA A 521 0.06 -11.55 7.69
N TYR A 522 -0.09 -12.76 7.13
CA TYR A 522 -0.54 -13.03 5.77
C TYR A 522 -2.05 -13.26 5.75
N VAL A 523 -2.51 -14.21 6.57
CA VAL A 523 -3.86 -14.77 6.51
C VAL A 523 -4.82 -13.92 7.34
N PHE A 524 -5.98 -13.66 6.76
CA PHE A 524 -7.13 -13.14 7.49
C PHE A 524 -8.14 -14.28 7.68
N ARG A 525 -8.35 -14.69 8.92
CA ARG A 525 -9.34 -15.71 9.28
C ARG A 525 -10.20 -15.22 10.46
N PRO A 526 -11.37 -14.61 10.19
CA PRO A 526 -12.22 -14.05 11.24
C PRO A 526 -13.00 -15.13 12.01
N ASN A 527 -13.09 -15.01 13.33
CA ASN A 527 -13.92 -15.82 14.23
C ASN A 527 -15.14 -15.03 14.74
N GLY A 528 -15.84 -14.36 13.82
CA GLY A 528 -16.94 -13.46 14.13
C GLY A 528 -16.53 -11.99 14.22
N SER A 529 -17.54 -11.12 14.25
CA SER A 529 -17.41 -9.67 14.29
C SER A 529 -18.06 -9.11 15.56
N SER A 530 -17.43 -8.12 16.17
CA SER A 530 -17.93 -7.44 17.35
C SER A 530 -17.94 -5.92 17.12
N PRO A 531 -19.07 -5.23 17.38
CA PRO A 531 -19.12 -3.78 17.28
C PRO A 531 -18.25 -3.16 18.38
N ILE A 532 -17.57 -2.04 18.05
CA ILE A 532 -16.90 -1.24 19.07
C ILE A 532 -17.98 -0.51 19.88
N LYS A 533 -18.20 -0.97 21.11
CA LYS A 533 -19.20 -0.40 22.01
C LYS A 533 -18.73 0.95 22.55
N TRP A 534 -19.67 1.88 22.65
CA TRP A 534 -19.45 3.19 23.26
C TRP A 534 -19.53 3.05 24.77
N GLU A 535 -18.42 3.19 25.47
CA GLU A 535 -18.44 3.30 26.92
C GLU A 535 -18.90 4.72 27.31
N ASN A 536 -20.02 4.82 28.06
CA ASN A 536 -20.44 6.05 28.77
C ASN A 536 -20.69 7.31 27.89
N GLN A 537 -21.54 7.21 26.86
CA GLN A 537 -21.89 8.29 25.90
C GLN A 537 -20.67 8.83 25.11
N VAL A 538 -20.79 8.88 23.77
CA VAL A 538 -19.70 9.35 22.91
C VAL A 538 -19.30 10.77 23.32
N GLN A 539 -18.01 10.97 23.61
CA GLN A 539 -17.49 12.32 23.85
C GLN A 539 -17.37 13.01 22.50
N LEU A 540 -18.31 13.92 22.23
CA LEU A 540 -18.38 14.70 21.02
C LEU A 540 -17.84 16.10 21.26
N THR A 541 -17.01 16.58 20.34
CA THR A 541 -16.60 17.98 20.27
C THR A 541 -16.81 18.48 18.86
N VAL A 542 -17.56 19.57 18.71
CA VAL A 542 -17.77 20.22 17.43
C VAL A 542 -16.88 21.46 17.38
N VAL A 543 -16.12 21.59 16.32
CA VAL A 543 -15.28 22.75 16.02
C VAL A 543 -15.84 23.40 14.77
N ARG A 544 -16.20 24.69 14.85
CA ARG A 544 -16.68 25.46 13.69
C ARG A 544 -15.84 26.69 13.44
N GLY A 545 -15.55 26.96 12.18
CA GLY A 545 -14.88 28.19 11.78
C GLY A 545 -14.92 28.41 10.26
N PRO A 546 -14.36 29.53 9.77
CA PRO A 546 -14.66 30.04 8.44
C PRO A 546 -14.12 29.20 7.27
N LEU A 547 -13.14 28.32 7.51
CA LEU A 547 -12.51 27.49 6.48
C LEU A 547 -13.01 26.04 6.54
N LEU A 548 -13.25 25.53 7.75
CA LEU A 548 -13.67 24.15 7.96
C LEU A 548 -14.43 23.97 9.28
N ASP A 549 -15.25 22.94 9.29
CA ASP A 549 -15.86 22.38 10.49
C ASP A 549 -15.27 20.99 10.78
N GLU A 550 -15.13 20.63 12.06
CA GLU A 550 -14.72 19.30 12.51
C GLU A 550 -15.71 18.73 13.53
N LEU A 551 -15.97 17.43 13.44
CA LEU A 551 -16.57 16.64 14.52
C LEU A 551 -15.54 15.66 15.07
N HIS A 552 -15.19 15.80 16.34
CA HIS A 552 -14.31 14.89 17.05
C HIS A 552 -15.18 13.88 17.82
N GLN A 553 -14.88 12.60 17.63
CA GLN A 553 -15.58 11.48 18.25
C GLN A 553 -14.57 10.61 19.00
N LYS A 554 -14.70 10.50 20.32
CA LYS A 554 -13.99 9.47 21.08
C LYS A 554 -14.91 8.25 21.23
N LEU A 555 -14.62 7.20 20.47
CA LEU A 555 -15.49 6.04 20.30
C LEU A 555 -15.21 4.96 21.36
N SER A 556 -13.95 4.79 21.72
CA SER A 556 -13.48 3.94 22.81
C SER A 556 -12.20 4.54 23.44
N PRO A 557 -11.64 3.95 24.51
CA PRO A 557 -10.36 4.40 25.06
C PRO A 557 -9.18 4.37 24.06
N TRP A 558 -9.28 3.58 23.00
CA TRP A 558 -8.22 3.31 22.02
C TRP A 558 -8.65 3.57 20.56
N ILE A 559 -9.86 4.11 20.34
CA ILE A 559 -10.33 4.56 19.02
C ILE A 559 -10.92 5.95 19.13
N SER A 560 -10.41 6.86 18.31
CA SER A 560 -11.00 8.18 18.09
C SER A 560 -10.97 8.55 16.61
N GLN A 561 -11.91 9.40 16.22
CA GLN A 561 -12.08 9.87 14.85
C GLN A 561 -12.28 11.38 14.81
N ILE A 562 -11.75 12.03 13.79
CA ILE A 562 -12.07 13.41 13.43
C ILE A 562 -12.64 13.40 12.01
N THR A 563 -13.91 13.79 11.86
CA THR A 563 -14.48 14.07 10.54
C THR A 563 -14.36 15.55 10.24
N ARG A 564 -13.74 15.92 9.11
CA ARG A 564 -13.53 17.30 8.68
C ARG A 564 -14.27 17.58 7.39
N VAL A 565 -14.97 18.70 7.33
CA VAL A 565 -15.62 19.21 6.12
C VAL A 565 -15.08 20.61 5.85
N TYR A 566 -14.24 20.72 4.82
CA TYR A 566 -13.74 22.01 4.35
C TYR A 566 -14.81 22.71 3.51
N ARG A 567 -14.91 24.03 3.65
CA ARG A 567 -15.95 24.83 2.99
C ARG A 567 -15.97 24.71 1.46
N GLU A 568 -14.80 24.53 0.83
CA GLU A 568 -14.66 24.52 -0.63
C GLU A 568 -14.41 23.10 -1.19
N LYS A 569 -14.54 22.05 -0.36
CA LYS A 569 -14.34 20.66 -0.79
C LYS A 569 -15.67 19.92 -0.84
N GLU A 570 -15.77 19.03 -1.84
CA GLU A 570 -16.96 18.21 -2.10
C GLU A 570 -16.83 16.80 -1.48
N HIS A 571 -15.93 16.63 -0.51
CA HIS A 571 -15.71 15.39 0.24
C HIS A 571 -15.41 15.71 1.70
N ALA A 572 -15.59 14.71 2.57
CA ALA A 572 -15.19 14.79 3.96
C ALA A 572 -13.88 14.02 4.16
N GLU A 573 -12.98 14.56 4.98
CA GLU A 573 -11.79 13.85 5.43
C GLU A 573 -12.08 13.17 6.77
N VAL A 574 -11.84 11.87 6.85
CA VAL A 574 -12.04 11.10 8.09
C VAL A 574 -10.68 10.64 8.60
N GLU A 575 -10.17 11.31 9.62
CA GLU A 575 -8.93 10.94 10.29
C GLU A 575 -9.25 9.96 11.43
N PHE A 576 -8.65 8.77 11.39
CA PHE A 576 -8.77 7.76 12.43
C PHE A 576 -7.50 7.68 13.27
N THR A 577 -7.67 7.42 14.57
CA THR A 577 -6.60 7.04 15.48
C THR A 577 -7.02 5.73 16.15
N VAL A 578 -6.28 4.66 15.86
CA VAL A 578 -6.54 3.31 16.37
C VAL A 578 -5.31 2.83 17.12
N GLY A 579 -5.45 2.59 18.41
CA GLY A 579 -4.43 1.94 19.24
C GLY A 579 -4.22 2.59 20.61
N PRO A 580 -3.53 1.87 21.53
CA PRO A 580 -3.10 0.48 21.40
C PRO A 580 -4.28 -0.49 21.36
N ILE A 581 -4.29 -1.44 20.41
CA ILE A 581 -5.35 -2.45 20.31
C ILE A 581 -5.21 -3.40 21.51
N PRO A 582 -6.22 -3.51 22.40
CA PRO A 582 -6.13 -4.35 23.58
C PRO A 582 -6.23 -5.84 23.17
N VAL A 583 -5.32 -6.67 23.70
CA VAL A 583 -5.31 -8.14 23.49
C VAL A 583 -5.09 -8.90 24.80
N ASP A 584 -5.13 -8.22 25.94
CA ASP A 584 -4.96 -8.81 27.27
C ASP A 584 -6.12 -9.76 27.64
N ASP A 585 -7.23 -9.68 26.89
CA ASP A 585 -8.36 -10.60 26.92
C ASP A 585 -8.11 -11.91 26.15
N GLY A 586 -6.91 -12.09 25.56
CA GLY A 586 -6.56 -13.26 24.77
C GLY A 586 -7.25 -13.31 23.40
N ILE A 587 -7.75 -12.18 22.89
CA ILE A 587 -8.43 -12.10 21.59
C ILE A 587 -7.66 -11.14 20.68
N GLY A 588 -7.09 -11.68 19.60
CA GLY A 588 -6.55 -10.86 18.49
C GLY A 588 -7.67 -10.08 17.79
N LYS A 589 -7.42 -8.83 17.41
CA LYS A 589 -8.45 -7.93 16.88
C LYS A 589 -8.01 -7.26 15.59
N GLU A 590 -8.90 -7.29 14.60
CA GLU A 590 -8.72 -6.70 13.28
C GLU A 590 -9.79 -5.64 13.08
N VAL A 591 -9.39 -4.37 13.24
CA VAL A 591 -10.28 -3.21 13.38
C VAL A 591 -10.72 -2.73 12.01
N ILE A 592 -12.02 -2.56 11.83
CA ILE A 592 -12.63 -2.08 10.60
C ILE A 592 -13.46 -0.82 10.84
N THR A 593 -13.53 0.03 9.82
CA THR A 593 -14.58 1.04 9.66
C THR A 593 -15.57 0.55 8.62
N GLN A 594 -16.86 0.73 8.89
CA GLN A 594 -17.95 0.34 7.99
C GLN A 594 -18.77 1.59 7.65
N ILE A 595 -19.00 1.81 6.37
CA ILE A 595 -19.81 2.91 5.84
C ILE A 595 -20.99 2.27 5.11
N THR A 596 -22.19 2.45 5.64
CA THR A 596 -23.43 1.87 5.13
C THR A 596 -24.29 2.97 4.55
N ALA A 597 -24.78 2.79 3.33
CA ALA A 597 -25.71 3.65 2.63
C ALA A 597 -26.95 2.86 2.17
N SER A 598 -28.04 3.56 1.86
CA SER A 598 -29.29 2.99 1.34
C SER A 598 -29.24 2.53 -0.13
N MET A 599 -28.08 2.08 -0.61
CA MET A 599 -27.80 1.80 -2.01
C MET A 599 -28.06 0.32 -2.38
N LYS A 600 -28.63 0.09 -3.56
CA LYS A 600 -28.88 -1.26 -4.11
C LYS A 600 -27.76 -1.69 -5.04
N THR A 601 -26.65 -2.10 -4.44
CA THR A 601 -25.39 -2.39 -5.17
C THR A 601 -25.32 -3.80 -5.76
N ASN A 602 -26.27 -4.68 -5.45
CA ASN A 602 -26.41 -6.02 -6.04
C ASN A 602 -25.10 -6.82 -5.99
N LYS A 603 -24.54 -6.97 -4.77
CA LYS A 603 -23.26 -7.64 -4.49
C LYS A 603 -22.02 -7.03 -5.16
N THR A 604 -22.16 -5.92 -5.89
CA THR A 604 -21.11 -5.36 -6.73
C THR A 604 -20.43 -4.19 -6.05
N PHE A 605 -19.09 -4.18 -6.08
CA PHE A 605 -18.25 -3.07 -5.66
C PHE A 605 -17.00 -3.02 -6.54
N TYR A 606 -16.18 -1.99 -6.40
CA TYR A 606 -15.03 -1.76 -7.26
C TYR A 606 -13.81 -1.39 -6.41
N THR A 607 -12.67 -2.02 -6.68
CA THR A 607 -11.40 -1.69 -6.05
C THR A 607 -10.34 -1.42 -7.09
N ASP A 608 -9.42 -0.50 -6.80
CA ASP A 608 -8.31 -0.20 -7.71
C ASP A 608 -7.29 -1.34 -7.80
N SER A 609 -6.56 -1.41 -8.92
CA SER A 609 -5.34 -2.20 -9.07
C SER A 609 -4.15 -1.24 -8.98
N ASN A 610 -3.38 -1.33 -7.88
CA ASN A 610 -2.17 -0.55 -7.61
C ASN A 610 -2.31 0.98 -7.81
N GLY A 611 -3.50 1.54 -7.59
CA GLY A 611 -3.80 2.95 -7.78
C GLY A 611 -4.14 3.38 -9.22
N ARG A 612 -4.50 2.43 -10.10
CA ARG A 612 -4.91 2.69 -11.49
C ARG A 612 -6.33 2.21 -11.77
N ASP A 613 -6.49 1.14 -12.55
CA ASP A 613 -7.77 0.65 -13.05
C ASP A 613 -8.65 0.15 -11.90
N PHE A 614 -9.93 0.51 -11.92
CA PHE A 614 -10.92 -0.08 -11.01
C PHE A 614 -11.44 -1.41 -11.58
N ILE A 615 -11.34 -2.46 -10.78
CA ILE A 615 -11.80 -3.81 -11.11
C ILE A 615 -13.14 -4.05 -10.41
N LYS A 616 -14.11 -4.55 -11.17
CA LYS A 616 -15.43 -4.93 -10.66
C LYS A 616 -15.28 -6.19 -9.81
N ARG A 617 -15.70 -6.11 -8.56
CA ARG A 617 -15.75 -7.22 -7.61
C ARG A 617 -17.20 -7.61 -7.38
N ILE A 618 -17.45 -8.91 -7.30
CA ILE A 618 -18.78 -9.46 -6.99
C ILE A 618 -18.60 -10.37 -5.77
N ARG A 619 -19.30 -10.05 -4.69
CA ARG A 619 -19.28 -10.83 -3.45
C ARG A 619 -19.65 -12.29 -3.71
N ASP A 620 -18.84 -13.21 -3.17
CA ASP A 620 -18.94 -14.66 -3.30
C ASP A 620 -18.91 -15.17 -4.75
N PHE A 621 -18.16 -14.51 -5.63
CA PHE A 621 -18.06 -14.88 -7.04
C PHE A 621 -16.61 -14.81 -7.55
N ARG A 622 -16.31 -15.65 -8.55
CA ARG A 622 -15.05 -15.68 -9.29
C ARG A 622 -15.35 -15.87 -10.78
N THR A 623 -14.65 -15.10 -11.62
CA THR A 623 -14.87 -15.13 -13.07
C THR A 623 -14.32 -16.42 -13.69
N ASP A 624 -13.19 -16.92 -13.18
CA ASP A 624 -12.43 -17.99 -13.84
C ASP A 624 -12.78 -19.41 -13.36
N TRP A 625 -13.46 -19.57 -12.22
CA TRP A 625 -13.88 -20.87 -11.67
C TRP A 625 -15.15 -20.75 -10.83
N ASP A 626 -15.83 -21.88 -10.61
CA ASP A 626 -16.98 -21.94 -9.70
C ASP A 626 -16.50 -21.97 -8.25
N LEU A 627 -16.65 -20.84 -7.54
CA LEU A 627 -16.16 -20.67 -6.17
C LEU A 627 -16.95 -21.54 -5.18
N GLU A 628 -16.24 -22.43 -4.48
CA GLU A 628 -16.71 -23.01 -3.22
C GLU A 628 -16.40 -22.03 -2.08
N VAL A 629 -17.43 -21.44 -1.49
CA VAL A 629 -17.28 -20.42 -0.44
C VAL A 629 -16.93 -21.09 0.89
N THR A 630 -15.67 -20.97 1.28
CA THR A 630 -15.14 -21.47 2.56
C THR A 630 -15.03 -20.37 3.62
N GLU A 631 -14.66 -19.16 3.19
CA GLU A 631 -14.50 -17.97 4.05
C GLU A 631 -15.28 -16.79 3.45
N PRO A 632 -16.57 -16.60 3.81
CA PRO A 632 -17.46 -15.59 3.20
C PRO A 632 -17.06 -14.14 3.51
N ILE A 633 -16.13 -13.95 4.45
CA ILE A 633 -15.59 -12.63 4.80
C ILE A 633 -14.24 -12.46 4.13
N ALA A 634 -13.24 -13.27 4.51
CA ALA A 634 -11.87 -13.11 4.04
C ALA A 634 -11.72 -13.30 2.53
N GLY A 635 -12.53 -14.17 1.92
CA GLY A 635 -12.57 -14.37 0.47
C GLY A 635 -13.18 -13.22 -0.34
N ASN A 636 -13.72 -12.20 0.33
CA ASN A 636 -14.27 -11.00 -0.32
C ASN A 636 -13.47 -9.72 -0.02
N PHE A 637 -12.35 -9.82 0.69
CA PHE A 637 -11.43 -8.70 0.86
C PHE A 637 -10.49 -8.56 -0.35
N TYR A 638 -10.26 -7.33 -0.76
CA TYR A 638 -9.38 -6.96 -1.88
C TYR A 638 -8.42 -5.84 -1.45
N PRO A 639 -7.25 -5.73 -2.08
CA PRO A 639 -6.34 -4.63 -1.82
C PRO A 639 -6.91 -3.31 -2.36
N VAL A 640 -6.66 -2.23 -1.63
CA VAL A 640 -7.08 -0.87 -1.98
C VAL A 640 -5.89 0.07 -1.79
N ASN A 641 -5.42 0.70 -2.87
CA ASN A 641 -4.27 1.62 -2.86
C ASN A 641 -4.64 3.06 -3.26
N LEU A 642 -5.75 3.24 -3.95
CA LEU A 642 -6.35 4.52 -4.30
C LEU A 642 -7.73 4.63 -3.64
N GLY A 643 -8.60 3.65 -3.85
CA GLY A 643 -9.94 3.70 -3.32
C GLY A 643 -10.81 2.48 -3.63
N ILE A 644 -11.95 2.47 -2.96
CA ILE A 644 -13.05 1.53 -3.15
C ILE A 644 -14.32 2.33 -3.40
N TYR A 645 -15.16 1.86 -4.31
CA TYR A 645 -16.46 2.47 -4.51
C TYR A 645 -17.55 1.44 -4.78
N MET A 646 -18.79 1.86 -4.56
CA MET A 646 -19.98 1.14 -4.97
C MET A 646 -20.96 2.11 -5.59
N GLN A 647 -21.79 1.62 -6.51
CA GLN A 647 -22.76 2.45 -7.22
C GLN A 647 -24.06 1.68 -7.40
N ASP A 648 -25.17 2.42 -7.48
CA ASP A 648 -26.44 1.96 -8.01
C ASP A 648 -26.83 2.78 -9.26
N ASP A 649 -28.09 2.73 -9.66
CA ASP A 649 -28.57 3.44 -10.86
C ASP A 649 -28.55 4.99 -10.71
N THR A 650 -28.44 5.50 -9.49
CA THR A 650 -28.61 6.93 -9.17
C THR A 650 -27.44 7.56 -8.44
N THR A 651 -26.69 6.78 -7.66
CA THR A 651 -25.66 7.29 -6.76
C THR A 651 -24.40 6.44 -6.78
N GLU A 652 -23.28 7.09 -6.46
CA GLU A 652 -21.99 6.45 -6.25
C GLU A 652 -21.44 6.89 -4.89
N LEU A 653 -21.00 5.93 -4.07
CA LEU A 653 -20.25 6.19 -2.84
C LEU A 653 -18.81 5.72 -3.03
N SER A 654 -17.89 6.69 -2.97
CA SER A 654 -16.45 6.49 -3.18
C SER A 654 -15.66 6.82 -1.92
N VAL A 655 -14.74 5.94 -1.55
CA VAL A 655 -13.83 6.08 -0.39
C VAL A 655 -12.40 5.98 -0.90
N LEU A 656 -11.63 7.05 -0.71
CA LEU A 656 -10.20 7.09 -1.05
C LEU A 656 -9.35 6.85 0.20
N VAL A 657 -8.17 6.26 0.00
CA VAL A 657 -7.28 5.84 1.10
C VAL A 657 -5.94 6.58 1.08
N ASP A 658 -5.37 6.81 2.26
CA ASP A 658 -4.07 7.49 2.44
C ASP A 658 -2.88 6.51 2.41
N ARG A 659 -3.17 5.20 2.43
CA ARG A 659 -2.23 4.09 2.45
C ARG A 659 -2.95 2.84 1.96
N SER A 660 -2.18 1.79 1.67
CA SER A 660 -2.75 0.52 1.26
C SER A 660 -3.46 -0.16 2.42
N VAL A 661 -4.68 -0.62 2.18
CA VAL A 661 -5.55 -1.30 3.15
C VAL A 661 -6.32 -2.43 2.47
N GLY A 662 -6.84 -3.37 3.27
CA GLY A 662 -7.86 -4.32 2.82
C GLY A 662 -9.25 -3.71 2.87
N GLY A 663 -10.02 -3.85 1.78
CA GLY A 663 -11.39 -3.35 1.68
C GLY A 663 -12.37 -4.37 1.08
N SER A 664 -13.65 -4.22 1.41
CA SER A 664 -14.72 -5.14 0.97
C SER A 664 -16.09 -4.45 0.92
N SER A 665 -17.06 -5.14 0.30
CA SER A 665 -18.50 -4.90 0.45
C SER A 665 -19.18 -6.22 0.79
N LEU A 666 -19.37 -6.48 2.09
CA LEU A 666 -19.92 -7.74 2.59
C LEU A 666 -21.44 -7.81 2.60
N VAL A 667 -22.11 -6.67 2.46
CA VAL A 667 -23.56 -6.53 2.30
C VAL A 667 -23.84 -5.39 1.33
N ASP A 668 -24.98 -5.44 0.65
CA ASP A 668 -25.34 -4.42 -0.33
C ASP A 668 -25.45 -3.05 0.33
N GLY A 669 -24.81 -2.05 -0.28
CA GLY A 669 -24.82 -0.68 0.20
C GLY A 669 -23.83 -0.43 1.33
N GLN A 670 -22.92 -1.36 1.63
CA GLN A 670 -21.88 -1.17 2.63
C GLN A 670 -20.49 -1.28 2.02
N ILE A 671 -19.60 -0.35 2.37
CA ILE A 671 -18.15 -0.46 2.20
C ILE A 671 -17.55 -0.68 3.58
N GLU A 672 -16.57 -1.56 3.69
CA GLU A 672 -15.73 -1.66 4.87
C GLU A 672 -14.25 -1.65 4.52
N LEU A 673 -13.46 -1.01 5.40
CA LEU A 673 -12.01 -0.94 5.31
C LEU A 673 -11.41 -1.43 6.62
N MET A 674 -10.44 -2.31 6.53
CA MET A 674 -9.64 -2.74 7.68
C MET A 674 -8.50 -1.74 7.90
N LEU A 675 -8.44 -1.16 9.09
CA LEU A 675 -7.56 -0.04 9.41
C LEU A 675 -6.30 -0.46 10.18
N HIS A 676 -6.43 -1.46 11.05
CA HIS A 676 -5.33 -1.96 11.87
C HIS A 676 -5.62 -3.36 12.40
N ARG A 677 -4.58 -4.14 12.69
CA ARG A 677 -4.65 -5.52 13.15
C ARG A 677 -3.60 -5.72 14.23
N ARG A 678 -3.94 -6.50 15.26
CA ARG A 678 -3.01 -7.01 16.27
C ARG A 678 -3.42 -8.44 16.61
N LEU A 679 -2.52 -9.38 16.38
CA LEU A 679 -2.81 -10.82 16.46
C LEU A 679 -1.91 -11.50 17.49
N ILE A 680 -2.33 -12.67 17.93
CA ILE A 680 -1.69 -13.40 19.04
C ILE A 680 -1.21 -14.80 18.62
N TYR A 681 -1.29 -15.12 17.33
CA TYR A 681 -0.82 -16.37 16.74
C TYR A 681 -0.10 -16.08 15.41
N ASP A 682 0.87 -16.93 15.07
CA ASP A 682 1.49 -17.02 13.75
C ASP A 682 0.60 -17.87 12.83
N ASP A 683 0.49 -17.49 11.56
CA ASP A 683 -0.36 -18.17 10.56
C ASP A 683 0.36 -19.28 9.79
N LYS A 684 1.57 -19.65 10.21
CA LYS A 684 2.39 -20.76 9.71
C LYS A 684 2.71 -20.64 8.22
N ARG A 685 3.14 -19.45 7.81
CA ARG A 685 3.69 -19.18 6.46
C ARG A 685 5.18 -18.87 6.43
N GLY A 686 5.87 -18.93 7.58
CA GLY A 686 7.33 -18.90 7.66
C GLY A 686 7.91 -17.74 8.46
N VAL A 687 7.13 -16.67 8.71
CA VAL A 687 7.59 -15.51 9.48
C VAL A 687 7.96 -15.90 10.92
N GLY A 688 7.14 -16.73 11.58
CA GLY A 688 7.40 -17.27 12.91
C GLY A 688 7.22 -16.25 14.03
N GLU A 689 6.39 -15.23 13.81
CA GLU A 689 6.10 -14.15 14.76
C GLU A 689 4.62 -13.77 14.69
N VAL A 690 4.07 -13.31 15.81
CA VAL A 690 2.72 -12.72 15.86
C VAL A 690 2.77 -11.27 15.35
N LEU A 691 1.68 -10.77 14.76
CA LEU A 691 1.58 -9.42 14.19
C LEU A 691 1.25 -8.33 15.22
#